data_AF-D7BI84-F1
#
_entry.id   AF-D7BI84-F1
#
_cell.length_a   1.000
_cell.length_b   1.000
_cell.length_c   1.000
_cell.angle_alpha   90.00
_cell.angle_beta   90.00
_cell.angle_gamma   90.00
#
_symmetry.space_group_name_H-M   'P 1'
#
loop_
_entity.id
_entity.type
_entity.pdbx_description
1 polymer ?
#
loop_
_entity_poly.entity_id
_entity_poly.type
_entity_poly.pdbx_seq_one_letter_code
_entity_poly.pdbx_strand_id
1 'polypeptide(L)'
;MPGNQTQRFDAVLEFSEQSVNDVLSTFFDSSGLLSTFLNAVGLGSADGAFSLDVLFDRPGDIPLPAGASNLLDMRFDIGADGGLGQIRAIAGLNMNRTTSGDFDIAEVDFRNQLHFTGFTAGSIPIPLLPNLFADFLRNQVQAIPIVPVPVKRNATDPADLPTRGDIRVIDDPSTADRDALAIMLTFAGGAAGNAAGLQDFINPGDTGAIAIFFRWLARILRPKVASALETDEANFDLGDDFLKLNKTIKVSGGGETADLTKLELRLKDGFIELKGEIAKSGFCYDASGKISGRIRAEVTGGELVFKAEIDDPDVDIDIPWYCWLGAAVVGAIAGGLVGVLVGAVVGAVGGAVVGGVVGGVVVGGIVGAILIGILVPVLLAIAENVVENTVEGIAGNLADKLRQDLQVPAIGLNLVFQRVFIDDVAITFDARPIETVPIRASGILEVKNGQLIDLDNGQVGPEGMNSADLEWRGKGFGRQLRTRCGARLARTGAVDFAKILRWKLYPFAYRDATIPLSELALPLPFPDLPFLHIPESQKYLETHLVYAIRTAEGRYGVVQVAEVFDDRIRLRYKTYEKRLPSIQLRGEFACDRWHFPEVVKDLENIRFEPISRFGLPRTNPALGSNLQAARAATPAKAAPGPMRLGRWKGTLVRPTSQTGHFRATVENFSGKLSYHWQVAGTDLLDPQGSLEIDGEKATYQVDRDHLILTLKSRRLLEFLVKVTVNDEAGNAMSASKCVRFDPVCKREVNVIPSITLQVAAFHEHFSVVRLPLEPLRVDQPTPPPGKARPSRNRDKA
;
A
#
# COMPACT_ATOMS: atom_id res chain seq x y z
N MET A 1 2.58 29.07 -28.19
CA MET A 1 1.29 28.58 -28.74
C MET A 1 0.73 27.68 -27.67
N PRO A 2 -0.56 27.83 -27.31
CA PRO A 2 -1.23 26.86 -26.45
C PRO A 2 -1.04 25.46 -27.04
N GLY A 3 -0.77 24.47 -26.20
CA GLY A 3 -0.64 23.09 -26.64
C GLY A 3 0.77 22.64 -27.07
N ASN A 4 1.86 23.31 -26.69
CA ASN A 4 3.22 22.89 -27.11
C ASN A 4 4.27 22.91 -26.00
N GLN A 5 3.87 23.03 -24.73
CA GLN A 5 4.79 22.99 -23.59
C GLN A 5 5.43 21.62 -23.47
N THR A 6 4.70 20.56 -23.84
CA THR A 6 5.23 19.18 -23.91
C THR A 6 6.23 18.97 -25.04
N GLN A 7 6.49 19.96 -25.90
CA GLN A 7 7.37 19.85 -27.07
C GLN A 7 7.04 18.63 -27.96
N ARG A 8 5.74 18.36 -28.12
CA ARG A 8 5.16 17.24 -28.88
C ARG A 8 5.37 15.85 -28.29
N PHE A 9 5.84 15.72 -27.06
CA PHE A 9 5.61 14.49 -26.30
C PHE A 9 4.13 14.39 -25.94
N ASP A 10 3.60 13.17 -25.92
CA ASP A 10 2.17 12.93 -25.70
C ASP A 10 1.76 13.26 -24.26
N ALA A 11 2.65 12.95 -23.30
CA ALA A 11 2.57 13.42 -21.93
C ALA A 11 3.98 13.65 -21.37
N VAL A 12 4.11 14.57 -20.42
CA VAL A 12 5.34 14.85 -19.69
C VAL A 12 5.00 14.91 -18.21
N LEU A 13 5.75 14.19 -17.36
CA LEU A 13 5.67 14.27 -15.91
C LEU A 13 6.93 14.95 -15.39
N GLU A 14 6.78 16.02 -14.63
CA GLU A 14 7.86 16.71 -13.95
C GLU A 14 7.84 16.38 -12.46
N PHE A 15 9.03 16.13 -11.91
CA PHE A 15 9.27 15.96 -10.48
C PHE A 15 10.30 17.01 -10.05
N SER A 16 9.98 17.76 -8.99
CA SER A 16 10.94 18.70 -8.43
C SER A 16 12.14 17.99 -7.80
N GLU A 17 13.20 18.73 -7.56
CA GLU A 17 14.34 18.29 -6.74
C GLU A 17 13.88 17.72 -5.39
N GLN A 18 12.92 18.37 -4.73
CA GLN A 18 12.37 17.89 -3.46
C GLN A 18 11.70 16.51 -3.58
N SER A 19 11.01 16.23 -4.69
CA SER A 19 10.43 14.90 -4.93
C SER A 19 11.50 13.83 -5.08
N VAL A 20 12.53 14.11 -5.87
CA VAL A 20 13.63 13.16 -6.08
C VAL A 20 14.47 13.00 -4.81
N ASN A 21 14.65 14.07 -4.04
CA ASN A 21 15.21 14.06 -2.71
C ASN A 21 14.42 13.11 -1.79
N ASP A 22 13.10 13.29 -1.69
CA ASP A 22 12.26 12.48 -0.82
C ASP A 22 12.35 10.98 -1.20
N VAL A 23 12.37 10.66 -2.50
CA VAL A 23 12.56 9.31 -3.04
C VAL A 23 13.91 8.72 -2.65
N LEU A 24 15.00 9.44 -2.91
CA LEU A 24 16.36 8.97 -2.64
C LEU A 24 16.63 8.84 -1.15
N SER A 25 16.19 9.82 -0.36
CA SER A 25 16.27 9.78 1.11
C SER A 25 15.54 8.56 1.66
N THR A 26 14.33 8.27 1.16
CA THR A 26 13.57 7.08 1.57
C THR A 26 14.27 5.78 1.18
N PHE A 27 14.89 5.73 -0.01
CA PHE A 27 15.66 4.57 -0.47
C PHE A 27 16.88 4.31 0.41
N PHE A 28 17.71 5.32 0.65
CA PHE A 28 18.92 5.18 1.48
C PHE A 28 18.59 4.87 2.95
N ASP A 29 17.49 5.43 3.46
CA ASP A 29 17.01 5.16 4.80
C ASP A 29 16.46 3.72 4.97
N SER A 30 15.59 3.29 4.06
CA SER A 30 14.90 1.99 4.17
C SER A 30 15.82 0.81 3.88
N SER A 31 16.78 0.98 2.96
CA SER A 31 17.72 -0.08 2.58
C SER A 31 18.82 -0.29 3.64
N GLY A 32 19.13 0.71 4.46
CA GLY A 32 20.28 0.69 5.38
C GLY A 32 21.63 0.68 4.66
N LEU A 33 21.66 0.95 3.36
CA LEU A 33 22.86 0.95 2.52
C LEU A 33 23.87 2.00 3.00
N LEU A 34 23.41 3.23 3.22
CA LEU A 34 24.28 4.31 3.67
C LEU A 34 24.84 4.03 5.07
N SER A 35 24.02 3.53 6.00
CA SER A 35 24.52 3.11 7.33
C SER A 35 25.54 1.97 7.24
N THR A 36 25.36 1.03 6.31
CA THR A 36 26.33 -0.07 6.10
C THR A 36 27.67 0.47 5.61
N PHE A 37 27.65 1.41 4.67
CA PHE A 37 28.85 2.08 4.19
C PHE A 37 29.55 2.86 5.33
N LEU A 38 28.82 3.71 6.05
CA LEU A 38 29.36 4.53 7.14
C LEU A 38 30.01 3.70 8.25
N ASN A 39 29.39 2.57 8.60
CA ASN A 39 29.96 1.60 9.54
C ASN A 39 31.26 0.98 9.00
N ALA A 40 31.27 0.57 7.72
CA ALA A 40 32.44 -0.05 7.10
C ALA A 40 33.66 0.87 7.05
N VAL A 41 33.46 2.20 6.96
CA VAL A 41 34.54 3.19 6.95
C VAL A 41 34.88 3.75 8.33
N GLY A 42 34.29 3.21 9.40
CA GLY A 42 34.63 3.59 10.78
C GLY A 42 34.11 4.98 11.20
N LEU A 43 33.17 5.57 10.45
CA LEU A 43 32.51 6.82 10.81
C LEU A 43 31.36 6.61 11.83
N GLY A 44 31.22 5.38 12.31
CA GLY A 44 30.34 4.99 13.40
C GLY A 44 28.91 4.66 12.95
N SER A 45 28.15 4.11 13.90
CA SER A 45 26.72 3.84 13.78
C SER A 45 25.94 5.15 13.81
N ALA A 46 26.08 5.98 12.78
CA ALA A 46 24.98 6.84 12.42
C ALA A 46 23.78 5.89 12.23
N ASP A 47 22.79 5.96 13.12
CA ASP A 47 21.54 5.18 13.07
C ASP A 47 20.76 5.58 11.80
N GLY A 48 21.34 5.41 10.61
CA GLY A 48 20.88 6.01 9.37
C GLY A 48 20.74 7.54 9.41
N ALA A 49 21.29 8.25 10.40
CA ALA A 49 21.06 9.68 10.54
C ALA A 49 21.85 10.49 9.50
N PHE A 50 21.15 10.96 8.47
CA PHE A 50 21.65 11.86 7.44
C PHE A 50 20.55 12.85 7.04
N SER A 51 20.94 13.99 6.44
CA SER A 51 20.11 14.72 5.48
C SER A 51 20.71 14.55 4.10
N LEU A 52 19.85 14.54 3.08
CA LEU A 52 20.26 14.57 1.69
C LEU A 52 19.70 15.85 1.10
N ASP A 53 20.52 16.56 0.32
CA ASP A 53 20.11 17.57 -0.63
C ASP A 53 20.35 17.05 -2.05
N VAL A 54 19.36 17.25 -2.92
CA VAL A 54 19.42 16.89 -4.33
C VAL A 54 19.35 18.18 -5.12
N LEU A 55 20.29 18.34 -6.04
CA LEU A 55 20.33 19.47 -6.96
C LEU A 55 20.43 18.97 -8.40
N PHE A 56 19.68 19.60 -9.30
CA PHE A 56 19.68 19.34 -10.75
C PHE A 56 20.55 20.32 -11.52
N ASP A 57 20.76 21.51 -10.94
CA ASP A 57 21.78 22.48 -11.28
C ASP A 57 23.09 21.81 -11.69
N ARG A 58 23.60 22.18 -12.86
CA ARG A 58 24.95 21.76 -13.23
C ARG A 58 25.97 22.38 -12.27
N PRO A 59 26.75 21.57 -11.52
CA PRO A 59 27.68 22.10 -10.54
C PRO A 59 28.81 22.89 -11.22
N GLY A 60 28.96 24.16 -10.81
CA GLY A 60 29.99 25.06 -11.35
C GLY A 60 31.38 24.90 -10.71
N ASP A 61 31.47 24.17 -9.60
CA ASP A 61 32.69 24.03 -8.79
C ASP A 61 33.51 22.76 -9.10
N ILE A 62 32.96 21.84 -9.89
CA ILE A 62 33.58 20.55 -10.21
C ILE A 62 33.70 20.39 -11.74
N PRO A 63 34.89 20.05 -12.27
CA PRO A 63 35.04 19.78 -13.69
C PRO A 63 34.32 18.47 -14.07
N LEU A 64 33.33 18.58 -14.96
CA LEU A 64 32.58 17.43 -15.46
C LEU A 64 33.03 17.02 -16.87
N PRO A 65 32.92 15.72 -17.24
CA PRO A 65 33.23 15.26 -18.58
C PRO A 65 32.38 15.96 -19.66
N ALA A 66 32.97 16.18 -20.84
CA ALA A 66 32.24 16.69 -21.99
C ALA A 66 31.10 15.72 -22.37
N GLY A 67 29.88 16.23 -22.50
CA GLY A 67 28.69 15.42 -22.79
C GLY A 67 27.96 14.86 -21.56
N ALA A 68 28.45 15.10 -20.34
CA ALA A 68 27.69 14.82 -19.13
C ALA A 68 26.38 15.63 -19.15
N SER A 69 25.25 14.94 -18.98
CA SER A 69 23.88 15.45 -19.12
C SER A 69 22.96 14.73 -18.14
N ASN A 70 21.77 15.27 -17.89
CA ASN A 70 20.81 14.76 -16.91
C ASN A 70 21.46 14.55 -15.54
N LEU A 71 22.14 15.57 -15.04
CA LEU A 71 22.95 15.48 -13.84
C LEU A 71 22.09 15.55 -12.58
N LEU A 72 22.58 14.88 -11.55
CA LEU A 72 22.03 14.86 -10.21
C LEU A 72 23.21 15.01 -9.23
N ASP A 73 23.26 16.13 -8.52
CA ASP A 73 24.21 16.38 -7.43
C ASP A 73 23.55 16.02 -6.09
N MET A 74 24.06 14.97 -5.45
CA MET A 74 23.59 14.48 -4.16
C MET A 74 24.57 14.89 -3.06
N ARG A 75 24.09 15.56 -2.03
CA ARG A 75 24.88 16.01 -0.88
C ARG A 75 24.29 15.42 0.40
N PHE A 76 25.00 14.47 0.99
CA PHE A 76 24.61 13.80 2.22
C PHE A 76 25.35 14.44 3.40
N ASP A 77 24.64 15.13 4.27
CA ASP A 77 25.19 15.55 5.55
C ASP A 77 25.04 14.42 6.56
N ILE A 78 26.14 14.05 7.21
CA ILE A 78 26.23 12.87 8.06
C ILE A 78 26.22 13.27 9.53
N GLY A 79 25.39 12.59 10.32
CA GLY A 79 25.19 12.90 11.73
C GLY A 79 24.22 14.08 11.96
N ALA A 80 23.99 14.42 13.22
CA ALA A 80 23.13 15.54 13.57
C ALA A 80 23.70 16.85 12.98
N ASP A 81 22.91 17.52 12.14
CA ASP A 81 23.26 18.76 11.44
C ASP A 81 24.60 18.68 10.66
N GLY A 82 24.93 17.51 10.10
CA GLY A 82 26.18 17.31 9.35
C GLY A 82 27.46 17.31 10.20
N GLY A 83 27.33 17.16 11.53
CA GLY A 83 28.45 17.24 12.46
C GLY A 83 29.58 16.22 12.25
N LEU A 84 29.35 15.15 11.46
CA LEU A 84 30.39 14.18 11.08
C LEU A 84 31.04 14.49 9.73
N GLY A 85 30.43 15.35 8.92
CA GLY A 85 30.90 15.70 7.57
C GLY A 85 29.82 15.57 6.51
N GLN A 86 30.22 15.86 5.26
CA GLN A 86 29.36 15.76 4.08
C GLN A 86 29.97 14.79 3.06
N ILE A 87 29.15 13.89 2.53
CA ILE A 87 29.45 13.09 1.35
C ILE A 87 28.76 13.73 0.16
N ARG A 88 29.48 13.90 -0.96
CA ARG A 88 28.89 14.41 -2.21
C ARG A 88 29.06 13.40 -3.33
N ALA A 89 28.05 13.22 -4.17
CA ALA A 89 28.14 12.39 -5.37
C ALA A 89 27.38 13.06 -6.53
N ILE A 90 28.02 13.14 -7.69
CA ILE A 90 27.39 13.63 -8.91
C ILE A 90 27.26 12.47 -9.87
N ALA A 91 26.02 12.12 -10.22
CA ALA A 91 25.70 11.03 -11.13
C ALA A 91 24.75 11.51 -12.24
N GLY A 92 24.73 10.78 -13.35
CA GLY A 92 23.74 10.97 -14.40
C GLY A 92 22.48 10.13 -14.16
N LEU A 93 21.33 10.71 -14.43
CA LEU A 93 20.07 10.00 -14.59
C LEU A 93 20.00 9.43 -16.01
N ASN A 94 19.53 8.19 -16.14
CA ASN A 94 19.31 7.53 -17.42
C ASN A 94 17.88 6.97 -17.51
N MET A 95 17.44 6.64 -18.73
CA MET A 95 16.26 5.81 -18.94
C MET A 95 16.70 4.40 -19.34
N ASN A 96 16.60 3.46 -18.42
CA ASN A 96 16.93 2.06 -18.64
C ASN A 96 15.79 1.36 -19.40
N ARG A 97 16.06 1.07 -20.68
CA ARG A 97 15.12 0.36 -21.57
C ARG A 97 15.61 -1.06 -21.78
N THR A 98 15.14 -1.98 -20.95
CA THR A 98 15.38 -3.40 -21.23
C THR A 98 14.43 -3.86 -22.33
N THR A 99 14.98 -4.44 -23.40
CA THR A 99 14.23 -4.78 -24.63
C THR A 99 13.12 -5.80 -24.41
N SER A 100 13.24 -6.63 -23.37
CA SER A 100 12.25 -7.62 -22.94
C SER A 100 11.40 -7.18 -21.74
N GLY A 101 11.59 -5.95 -21.24
CA GLY A 101 10.88 -5.43 -20.09
C GLY A 101 9.57 -4.77 -20.49
N ASP A 102 8.54 -4.99 -19.67
CA ASP A 102 7.26 -4.26 -19.71
C ASP A 102 7.38 -2.87 -19.03
N PHE A 103 8.62 -2.44 -18.74
CA PHE A 103 8.92 -1.18 -18.08
C PHE A 103 10.15 -0.51 -18.71
N ASP A 104 10.07 0.80 -18.89
CA ASP A 104 11.23 1.68 -19.00
C ASP A 104 11.44 2.29 -17.59
N ILE A 105 12.67 2.33 -17.08
CA ILE A 105 12.93 2.79 -15.70
C ILE A 105 13.84 4.00 -15.72
N ALA A 106 13.36 5.14 -15.23
CA ALA A 106 14.20 6.27 -14.91
C ALA A 106 15.01 5.93 -13.65
N GLU A 107 16.34 5.91 -13.75
CA GLU A 107 17.22 5.52 -12.66
C GLU A 107 18.43 6.45 -12.55
N VAL A 108 18.96 6.58 -11.33
CA VAL A 108 20.29 7.16 -11.10
C VAL A 108 21.31 6.08 -11.42
N ASP A 109 22.13 6.27 -12.45
CA ASP A 109 23.09 5.26 -12.92
C ASP A 109 24.47 5.51 -12.32
N PHE A 110 24.72 4.92 -11.15
CA PHE A 110 26.03 5.00 -10.52
C PHE A 110 27.08 4.18 -11.27
N ARG A 111 26.68 3.07 -11.89
CA ARG A 111 27.60 2.13 -12.53
C ARG A 111 28.31 2.77 -13.72
N ASN A 112 27.57 3.45 -14.59
CA ASN A 112 28.10 3.99 -15.84
C ASN A 112 28.16 5.52 -15.86
N GLN A 113 27.34 6.21 -15.04
CA GLN A 113 27.22 7.67 -15.06
C GLN A 113 27.63 8.33 -13.73
N LEU A 114 28.39 7.66 -12.85
CA LEU A 114 28.99 8.33 -11.68
C LEU A 114 30.20 9.16 -12.12
N HIS A 115 30.06 10.49 -12.05
CA HIS A 115 31.06 11.45 -12.51
C HIS A 115 31.98 11.94 -11.38
N PHE A 116 31.48 12.05 -10.16
CA PHE A 116 32.25 12.57 -9.03
C PHE A 116 31.78 11.97 -7.70
N THR A 117 32.72 11.79 -6.77
CA THR A 117 32.46 11.60 -5.35
C THR A 117 33.40 12.46 -4.53
N GLY A 118 32.93 12.94 -3.38
CA GLY A 118 33.70 13.75 -2.44
C GLY A 118 33.30 13.43 -1.00
N PHE A 119 34.23 13.68 -0.07
CA PHE A 119 33.98 13.63 1.36
C PHE A 119 34.67 14.80 2.02
N THR A 120 33.95 15.54 2.87
CA THR A 120 34.50 16.60 3.71
C THR A 120 34.12 16.36 5.17
N ALA A 121 35.07 16.58 6.09
CA ALA A 121 34.77 16.72 7.51
C ALA A 121 34.87 18.21 7.86
N GLY A 122 33.71 18.85 8.09
CA GLY A 122 33.63 20.31 8.04
C GLY A 122 34.06 20.83 6.66
N SER A 123 35.08 21.69 6.60
CA SER A 123 35.63 22.22 5.34
C SER A 123 36.87 21.47 4.83
N ILE A 124 37.25 20.36 5.46
CA ILE A 124 38.50 19.63 5.14
C ILE A 124 38.16 18.40 4.30
N PRO A 125 38.63 18.30 3.05
CA PRO A 125 38.49 17.08 2.25
C PRO A 125 39.24 15.90 2.89
N ILE A 126 38.60 14.74 2.96
CA ILE A 126 39.24 13.52 3.47
C ILE A 126 39.69 12.64 2.29
N PRO A 127 40.99 12.36 2.15
CA PRO A 127 41.51 11.49 1.10
C PRO A 127 40.97 10.05 1.21
N LEU A 128 40.98 9.30 0.11
CA LEU A 128 40.61 7.87 -0.01
C LEU A 128 39.13 7.52 0.17
N LEU A 129 38.40 8.15 1.10
CA LEU A 129 36.96 7.93 1.30
C LEU A 129 36.12 8.14 0.03
N PRO A 130 36.40 9.15 -0.83
CA PRO A 130 35.65 9.32 -2.08
C PRO A 130 35.73 8.09 -3.01
N ASN A 131 36.89 7.44 -3.09
CA ASN A 131 37.07 6.25 -3.94
C ASN A 131 36.28 5.06 -3.38
N LEU A 132 36.32 4.86 -2.04
CA LEU A 132 35.54 3.80 -1.39
C LEU A 132 34.03 4.02 -1.58
N PHE A 133 33.56 5.27 -1.48
CA PHE A 133 32.16 5.59 -1.73
C PHE A 133 31.78 5.41 -3.21
N ALA A 134 32.67 5.79 -4.13
CA ALA A 134 32.47 5.54 -5.55
C ALA A 134 32.38 4.04 -5.87
N ASP A 135 33.24 3.22 -5.26
CA ASP A 135 33.22 1.77 -5.42
C ASP A 135 31.97 1.14 -4.81
N PHE A 136 31.51 1.64 -3.66
CA PHE A 136 30.25 1.25 -3.06
C PHE A 136 29.07 1.54 -4.01
N LEU A 137 28.97 2.78 -4.50
CA LEU A 137 27.91 3.18 -5.42
C LEU A 137 27.98 2.40 -6.74
N ARG A 138 29.16 2.22 -7.34
CA ARG A 138 29.31 1.51 -8.63
C ARG A 138 29.07 0.02 -8.55
N ASN A 139 29.51 -0.63 -7.48
CA ASN A 139 29.54 -2.10 -7.42
C ASN A 139 28.38 -2.68 -6.59
N GLN A 140 28.00 -2.01 -5.50
CA GLN A 140 26.96 -2.51 -4.59
C GLN A 140 25.58 -1.91 -4.91
N VAL A 141 25.51 -0.60 -5.15
CA VAL A 141 24.23 0.07 -5.47
C VAL A 141 23.90 -0.08 -6.96
N GLN A 142 24.88 0.20 -7.83
CA GLN A 142 24.81 0.19 -9.31
C GLN A 142 23.82 1.20 -9.90
N ALA A 143 22.55 1.10 -9.56
CA ALA A 143 21.51 2.04 -9.98
C ALA A 143 20.41 2.15 -8.92
N ILE A 144 19.78 3.31 -8.84
CA ILE A 144 18.58 3.51 -8.01
C ILE A 144 17.39 3.83 -8.92
N PRO A 145 16.36 2.97 -9.00
CA PRO A 145 15.16 3.25 -9.77
C PRO A 145 14.38 4.38 -9.10
N ILE A 146 14.01 5.41 -9.88
CA ILE A 146 13.24 6.58 -9.41
C ILE A 146 11.78 6.46 -9.87
N VAL A 147 11.58 6.32 -11.18
CA VAL A 147 10.24 6.23 -11.78
C VAL A 147 10.21 5.10 -12.81
N PRO A 148 9.49 3.99 -12.58
CA PRO A 148 9.17 3.05 -13.63
C PRO A 148 8.02 3.62 -14.47
N VAL A 149 8.14 3.44 -15.77
CA VAL A 149 7.13 3.73 -16.76
C VAL A 149 6.71 2.40 -17.34
N PRO A 150 5.51 1.88 -17.02
CA PRO A 150 4.97 0.71 -17.69
C PRO A 150 4.88 1.02 -19.19
N VAL A 151 5.43 0.14 -20.02
CA VAL A 151 5.44 0.33 -21.47
C VAL A 151 4.91 -0.88 -22.20
N LYS A 152 4.15 -0.61 -23.27
CA LYS A 152 3.73 -1.62 -24.23
C LYS A 152 4.26 -1.24 -25.60
N ARG A 153 5.45 -1.75 -25.92
CA ARG A 153 6.24 -1.33 -27.09
C ARG A 153 5.53 -1.54 -28.44
N ASN A 154 4.63 -2.51 -28.51
CA ASN A 154 3.84 -2.84 -29.70
C ASN A 154 2.39 -2.33 -29.64
N ALA A 155 2.07 -1.43 -28.71
CA ALA A 155 0.75 -0.83 -28.64
C ALA A 155 0.43 -0.10 -29.96
N THR A 156 -0.79 -0.32 -30.45
CA THR A 156 -1.35 0.36 -31.62
C THR A 156 -2.44 1.36 -31.24
N ASP A 157 -3.06 1.18 -30.07
CA ASP A 157 -4.08 2.07 -29.53
C ASP A 157 -3.39 3.22 -28.74
N PRO A 158 -3.63 4.50 -29.10
CA PRO A 158 -3.09 5.64 -28.36
C PRO A 158 -3.60 5.72 -26.90
N ALA A 159 -4.69 5.03 -26.59
CA ALA A 159 -5.23 4.87 -25.25
C ALA A 159 -4.70 3.61 -24.54
N ASP A 160 -3.66 2.94 -25.02
CA ASP A 160 -2.97 1.88 -24.26
C ASP A 160 -1.86 2.48 -23.36
N LEU A 161 -0.99 1.64 -22.80
CA LEU A 161 0.27 2.04 -22.17
C LEU A 161 1.19 2.77 -23.18
N PRO A 162 2.08 3.67 -22.71
CA PRO A 162 3.06 4.30 -23.59
C PRO A 162 3.94 3.25 -24.26
N THR A 163 4.36 3.52 -25.49
CA THR A 163 5.29 2.64 -26.21
C THR A 163 6.73 2.83 -25.73
N ARG A 164 7.02 4.00 -25.14
CA ARG A 164 8.34 4.44 -24.72
C ARG A 164 8.26 5.55 -23.68
N GLY A 165 9.16 5.49 -22.69
CA GLY A 165 9.53 6.61 -21.84
C GLY A 165 10.90 7.19 -22.23
N ASP A 166 11.11 8.48 -21.99
CA ASP A 166 12.36 9.23 -22.09
C ASP A 166 12.54 10.08 -20.83
N ILE A 167 13.76 10.54 -20.55
CA ILE A 167 14.03 11.47 -19.44
C ILE A 167 14.85 12.68 -19.85
N ARG A 168 14.69 13.77 -19.09
CA ARG A 168 15.49 14.97 -19.17
C ARG A 168 15.52 15.66 -17.80
N VAL A 169 16.69 16.14 -17.39
CA VAL A 169 16.77 17.15 -16.34
C VAL A 169 16.65 18.52 -17.00
N ILE A 170 15.70 19.31 -16.49
CA ILE A 170 15.53 20.71 -16.81
C ILE A 170 16.30 21.47 -15.72
N ASP A 171 17.34 22.17 -16.16
CA ASP A 171 18.16 23.10 -15.38
C ASP A 171 17.65 24.50 -15.77
N ASP A 172 16.84 25.10 -14.90
CA ASP A 172 16.30 26.45 -15.01
C ASP A 172 17.20 27.43 -14.24
N PRO A 173 18.09 28.16 -14.93
CA PRO A 173 19.03 29.08 -14.29
C PRO A 173 18.35 30.36 -13.76
N SER A 174 17.01 30.45 -13.80
CA SER A 174 16.27 31.58 -13.28
C SER A 174 16.33 31.64 -11.74
N THR A 175 16.04 32.80 -11.16
CA THR A 175 15.97 32.94 -9.70
C THR A 175 14.81 32.17 -9.07
N ALA A 176 13.87 31.70 -9.88
CA ALA A 176 12.77 30.86 -9.40
C ALA A 176 13.20 29.40 -9.22
N ASP A 177 14.34 29.01 -9.81
CA ASP A 177 15.00 27.72 -9.67
C ASP A 177 14.01 26.55 -9.76
N ARG A 178 13.41 26.43 -10.95
CA ARG A 178 12.33 25.47 -11.23
C ARG A 178 12.85 24.19 -11.85
N ASP A 179 13.99 23.79 -11.33
CA ASP A 179 14.68 22.58 -11.71
C ASP A 179 13.77 21.35 -11.57
N ALA A 180 13.75 20.52 -12.60
CA ALA A 180 12.83 19.41 -12.70
C ALA A 180 13.42 18.21 -13.44
N LEU A 181 13.08 17.01 -12.95
CA LEU A 181 13.19 15.77 -13.71
C LEU A 181 11.92 15.58 -14.54
N ALA A 182 12.04 15.74 -15.85
CA ALA A 182 10.99 15.45 -16.81
C ALA A 182 11.06 13.99 -17.31
N ILE A 183 9.98 13.24 -17.10
CA ILE A 183 9.69 11.94 -17.70
C ILE A 183 8.75 12.17 -18.88
N MET A 184 9.25 11.93 -20.08
CA MET A 184 8.50 12.17 -21.32
C MET A 184 7.94 10.85 -21.85
N LEU A 185 6.67 10.83 -22.20
CA LEU A 185 5.95 9.64 -22.66
C LEU A 185 5.55 9.77 -24.12
N THR A 186 5.74 8.68 -24.87
CA THR A 186 5.26 8.53 -26.24
C THR A 186 4.28 7.37 -26.30
N PHE A 187 3.09 7.60 -26.84
CA PHE A 187 2.04 6.59 -27.00
C PHE A 187 1.94 6.14 -28.47
N ALA A 188 1.17 5.09 -28.72
CA ALA A 188 1.01 4.52 -30.05
C ALA A 188 0.57 5.57 -31.09
N GLY A 189 1.25 5.64 -32.24
CA GLY A 189 1.02 6.64 -33.29
C GLY A 189 1.62 8.02 -33.01
N GLY A 190 2.29 8.21 -31.86
CA GLY A 190 3.03 9.43 -31.50
C GLY A 190 4.48 9.38 -31.97
N ALA A 191 5.17 10.52 -31.90
CA ALA A 191 6.61 10.61 -32.15
C ALA A 191 7.33 11.08 -30.88
N ALA A 192 8.60 10.70 -30.74
CA ALA A 192 9.44 11.27 -29.70
C ALA A 192 9.62 12.77 -30.01
N GLY A 193 9.10 13.62 -29.13
CA GLY A 193 9.13 15.08 -29.25
C GLY A 193 10.53 15.66 -29.17
N ASN A 194 10.62 16.98 -28.98
CA ASN A 194 11.89 17.69 -28.85
C ASN A 194 12.28 17.87 -27.37
N ALA A 195 13.00 16.91 -26.81
CA ALA A 195 13.47 17.01 -25.42
C ALA A 195 14.30 18.27 -25.19
N ALA A 196 15.14 18.67 -26.16
CA ALA A 196 16.01 19.84 -26.06
C ALA A 196 15.27 21.17 -25.77
N GLY A 197 14.02 21.27 -26.21
CA GLY A 197 13.20 22.48 -26.08
C GLY A 197 12.28 22.51 -24.86
N LEU A 198 12.28 21.47 -24.02
CA LEU A 198 11.42 21.44 -22.84
C LEU A 198 11.86 22.50 -21.82
N GLN A 199 10.85 23.18 -21.27
CA GLN A 199 10.94 24.13 -20.17
C GLN A 199 10.04 23.61 -19.05
N ASP A 200 10.32 24.02 -17.82
CA ASP A 200 9.53 23.67 -16.66
C ASP A 200 8.08 24.17 -16.79
N PHE A 201 7.17 23.41 -16.21
CA PHE A 201 5.78 23.84 -16.00
C PHE A 201 5.29 23.53 -14.58
N ILE A 202 6.14 22.92 -13.75
CA ILE A 202 5.91 22.82 -12.31
C ILE A 202 5.87 24.22 -11.65
N ASN A 203 4.91 24.44 -10.77
CA ASN A 203 4.88 25.70 -10.02
C ASN A 203 5.84 25.64 -8.83
N PRO A 204 6.42 26.79 -8.42
CA PRO A 204 7.21 26.87 -7.20
C PRO A 204 6.43 26.34 -5.99
N GLY A 205 7.04 25.42 -5.26
CA GLY A 205 6.47 24.77 -4.06
C GLY A 205 5.63 23.52 -4.34
N ASP A 206 5.29 23.22 -5.60
CA ASP A 206 4.71 21.92 -5.95
C ASP A 206 5.82 20.86 -6.04
N THR A 207 5.46 19.59 -5.80
CA THR A 207 6.41 18.48 -5.87
C THR A 207 6.42 17.80 -7.25
N GLY A 208 5.36 17.98 -8.04
CA GLY A 208 5.33 17.48 -9.40
C GLY A 208 4.20 18.07 -10.24
N ALA A 209 4.31 17.91 -11.55
CA ALA A 209 3.27 18.29 -12.51
C ALA A 209 3.21 17.29 -13.68
N ILE A 210 2.05 17.13 -14.30
CA ILE A 210 1.85 16.31 -15.51
C ILE A 210 1.28 17.23 -16.56
N ALA A 211 1.89 17.35 -17.75
CA ALA A 211 1.32 18.04 -18.90
C ALA A 211 0.95 17.04 -19.99
N ILE A 212 -0.20 17.23 -20.60
CA ILE A 212 -0.74 16.35 -21.64
C ILE A 212 -0.92 17.13 -22.92
N PHE A 213 -0.36 16.60 -24.00
CA PHE A 213 -0.46 17.21 -25.31
C PHE A 213 -1.84 16.99 -25.91
N PHE A 214 -2.50 18.08 -26.30
CA PHE A 214 -3.86 18.02 -26.83
C PHE A 214 -3.98 17.14 -28.07
N ARG A 215 -2.96 17.05 -28.91
CA ARG A 215 -2.96 16.14 -30.06
C ARG A 215 -3.07 14.67 -29.67
N TRP A 216 -2.45 14.25 -28.56
CA TRP A 216 -2.62 12.88 -28.05
C TRP A 216 -4.03 12.67 -27.54
N LEU A 217 -4.57 13.63 -26.79
CA LEU A 217 -5.97 13.62 -26.35
C LEU A 217 -6.92 13.50 -27.55
N ALA A 218 -6.70 14.27 -28.60
CA ALA A 218 -7.48 14.25 -29.83
C ALA A 218 -7.41 12.88 -30.55
N ARG A 219 -6.25 12.19 -30.50
CA ARG A 219 -6.12 10.81 -31.03
C ARG A 219 -6.93 9.80 -30.22
N ILE A 220 -7.05 9.98 -28.91
CA ILE A 220 -7.91 9.15 -28.04
C ILE A 220 -9.40 9.45 -28.30
N LEU A 221 -9.74 10.72 -28.50
CA LEU A 221 -11.12 11.16 -28.67
C LEU A 221 -11.69 10.83 -30.05
N ARG A 222 -10.89 10.88 -31.11
CA ARG A 222 -11.32 10.63 -32.49
C ARG A 222 -12.18 9.36 -32.67
N PRO A 223 -11.75 8.16 -32.25
CA PRO A 223 -12.57 6.94 -32.38
C PRO A 223 -13.89 7.05 -31.59
N LYS A 224 -13.86 7.66 -30.40
CA LYS A 224 -15.06 7.82 -29.55
C LYS A 224 -16.07 8.77 -30.17
N VAL A 225 -15.61 9.93 -30.65
CA VAL A 225 -16.46 10.92 -31.33
C VAL A 225 -17.03 10.36 -32.63
N ALA A 226 -16.22 9.63 -33.41
CA ALA A 226 -16.69 8.99 -34.64
C ALA A 226 -17.75 7.92 -34.35
N SER A 227 -17.54 7.08 -33.34
CA SER A 227 -18.53 6.09 -32.90
C SER A 227 -19.82 6.74 -32.40
N ALA A 228 -19.72 7.82 -31.62
CA ALA A 228 -20.88 8.53 -31.07
C ALA A 228 -21.75 9.19 -32.15
N LEU A 229 -21.15 9.56 -33.28
CA LEU A 229 -21.83 10.13 -34.45
C LEU A 229 -22.13 9.08 -35.53
N GLU A 230 -21.92 7.80 -35.25
CA GLU A 230 -22.12 6.68 -36.20
C GLU A 230 -21.41 6.88 -37.55
N THR A 231 -20.17 7.39 -37.51
CA THR A 231 -19.38 7.77 -38.69
C THR A 231 -17.96 7.15 -38.66
N ASP A 232 -17.27 7.20 -39.80
CA ASP A 232 -15.85 6.82 -39.92
C ASP A 232 -14.92 7.90 -39.32
N GLU A 233 -13.87 7.46 -38.62
CA GLU A 233 -12.80 8.30 -38.07
C GLU A 233 -12.10 9.15 -39.14
N ALA A 234 -12.01 8.67 -40.38
CA ALA A 234 -11.43 9.37 -41.53
C ALA A 234 -12.12 10.71 -41.83
N ASN A 235 -13.32 10.94 -41.30
CA ASN A 235 -14.06 12.20 -41.45
C ASN A 235 -13.58 13.29 -40.48
N PHE A 236 -12.54 13.02 -39.69
CA PHE A 236 -11.95 13.97 -38.74
C PHE A 236 -10.46 14.18 -39.00
N ASP A 237 -10.07 15.45 -38.97
CA ASP A 237 -8.68 15.90 -39.01
C ASP A 237 -8.17 16.20 -37.59
N LEU A 238 -6.88 15.99 -37.38
CA LEU A 238 -6.18 16.22 -36.12
C LEU A 238 -5.10 17.29 -36.31
N GLY A 239 -5.15 18.33 -35.47
CA GLY A 239 -4.10 19.34 -35.32
C GLY A 239 -3.34 19.19 -34.00
N ASP A 240 -2.40 20.10 -33.76
CA ASP A 240 -1.72 20.19 -32.46
C ASP A 240 -2.69 20.72 -31.37
N ASP A 241 -3.65 21.56 -31.74
CA ASP A 241 -4.64 22.21 -30.86
C ASP A 241 -6.11 21.90 -31.19
N PHE A 242 -6.42 21.05 -32.18
CA PHE A 242 -7.81 20.77 -32.59
C PHE A 242 -8.09 19.32 -33.02
N LEU A 243 -9.37 18.92 -32.90
CA LEU A 243 -10.01 17.78 -33.57
C LEU A 243 -11.20 18.35 -34.35
N LYS A 244 -11.24 18.18 -35.67
CA LYS A 244 -12.21 18.86 -36.53
C LYS A 244 -12.80 17.93 -37.59
N LEU A 245 -14.12 18.01 -37.77
CA LEU A 245 -14.83 17.38 -38.88
C LEU A 245 -14.41 18.00 -40.22
N ASN A 246 -13.98 17.15 -41.16
CA ASN A 246 -13.42 17.58 -42.44
C ASN A 246 -14.43 17.59 -43.60
N LYS A 247 -15.64 17.05 -43.37
CA LYS A 247 -16.72 17.00 -44.37
C LYS A 247 -18.09 16.98 -43.70
N THR A 248 -19.13 17.34 -44.44
CA THR A 248 -20.50 17.18 -43.97
C THR A 248 -20.87 15.70 -43.80
N ILE A 249 -21.50 15.36 -42.68
CA ILE A 249 -22.04 14.03 -42.40
C ILE A 249 -23.51 14.10 -42.01
N LYS A 250 -24.25 13.01 -42.24
CA LYS A 250 -25.62 12.88 -41.74
C LYS A 250 -25.59 12.40 -40.30
N VAL A 251 -26.34 13.06 -39.43
CA VAL A 251 -26.50 12.70 -38.02
C VAL A 251 -27.98 12.53 -37.69
N SER A 252 -28.27 11.61 -36.78
CA SER A 252 -29.63 11.32 -36.31
C SER A 252 -29.76 11.69 -34.84
N GLY A 253 -30.92 12.24 -34.45
CA GLY A 253 -31.22 12.62 -33.07
C GLY A 253 -32.71 12.88 -32.91
N GLY A 254 -33.30 12.44 -31.80
CA GLY A 254 -34.73 12.64 -31.55
C GLY A 254 -35.68 12.02 -32.61
N GLY A 255 -35.23 10.99 -33.34
CA GLY A 255 -36.00 10.32 -34.39
C GLY A 255 -35.90 10.96 -35.80
N GLU A 256 -35.10 12.01 -35.96
CA GLU A 256 -34.95 12.77 -37.21
C GLU A 256 -33.48 12.82 -37.65
N THR A 257 -33.23 13.16 -38.93
CA THR A 257 -31.86 13.32 -39.48
C THR A 257 -31.57 14.76 -39.91
N ALA A 258 -30.32 15.20 -39.74
CA ALA A 258 -29.81 16.50 -40.17
C ALA A 258 -28.37 16.37 -40.73
N ASP A 259 -27.89 17.41 -41.41
CA ASP A 259 -26.50 17.50 -41.89
C ASP A 259 -25.65 18.20 -40.83
N LEU A 260 -24.69 17.50 -40.22
CA LEU A 260 -23.65 18.12 -39.41
C LEU A 260 -22.57 18.65 -40.36
N THR A 261 -22.52 19.97 -40.52
CA THR A 261 -21.61 20.66 -41.44
C THR A 261 -20.31 21.06 -40.77
N LYS A 262 -20.31 21.18 -39.44
CA LYS A 262 -19.11 21.48 -38.65
C LYS A 262 -19.20 20.84 -37.27
N LEU A 263 -18.07 20.27 -36.85
CA LEU A 263 -17.81 19.92 -35.46
C LEU A 263 -16.32 20.16 -35.20
N GLU A 264 -16.00 20.94 -34.17
CA GLU A 264 -14.63 21.28 -33.80
C GLU A 264 -14.49 21.27 -32.28
N LEU A 265 -13.52 20.49 -31.80
CA LEU A 265 -13.00 20.56 -30.44
C LEU A 265 -11.64 21.24 -30.51
N ARG A 266 -11.46 22.34 -29.79
CA ARG A 266 -10.23 23.14 -29.86
C ARG A 266 -9.75 23.57 -28.49
N LEU A 267 -8.44 23.43 -28.27
CA LEU A 267 -7.81 23.97 -27.07
C LEU A 267 -7.79 25.50 -27.12
N LYS A 268 -8.32 26.11 -26.06
CA LYS A 268 -8.29 27.56 -25.81
C LYS A 268 -7.80 27.79 -24.40
N ASP A 269 -7.18 28.94 -24.15
CA ASP A 269 -6.60 29.29 -22.84
C ASP A 269 -7.62 29.05 -21.70
N GLY A 270 -7.42 27.97 -20.94
CA GLY A 270 -8.22 27.55 -19.79
C GLY A 270 -9.36 26.57 -20.05
N PHE A 271 -9.67 26.15 -21.30
CA PHE A 271 -10.74 25.19 -21.60
C PHE A 271 -10.66 24.56 -22.99
N ILE A 272 -11.38 23.46 -23.21
CA ILE A 272 -11.60 22.91 -24.56
C ILE A 272 -12.91 23.49 -25.09
N GLU A 273 -12.83 24.25 -26.18
CA GLU A 273 -13.98 24.82 -26.89
C GLU A 273 -14.63 23.75 -27.78
N LEU A 274 -15.95 23.58 -27.65
CA LEU A 274 -16.78 22.77 -28.54
C LEU A 274 -17.57 23.70 -29.45
N LYS A 275 -17.52 23.47 -30.76
CA LYS A 275 -18.36 24.14 -31.76
C LYS A 275 -19.00 23.13 -32.69
N GLY A 276 -20.32 23.20 -32.85
CA GLY A 276 -21.07 22.41 -33.81
C GLY A 276 -21.97 23.30 -34.69
N GLU A 277 -22.12 22.93 -35.96
CA GLU A 277 -23.09 23.56 -36.86
C GLU A 277 -23.85 22.46 -37.61
N ILE A 278 -25.17 22.55 -37.60
CA ILE A 278 -26.07 21.66 -38.33
C ILE A 278 -26.86 22.44 -39.36
N ALA A 279 -27.23 21.77 -40.44
CA ALA A 279 -28.14 22.28 -41.46
C ALA A 279 -29.21 21.22 -41.76
N LYS A 280 -30.43 21.67 -42.01
CA LYS A 280 -31.51 20.83 -42.53
C LYS A 280 -32.35 21.63 -43.50
N SER A 281 -32.46 21.11 -44.72
CA SER A 281 -33.35 21.63 -45.74
C SER A 281 -34.50 20.66 -45.98
N GLY A 282 -35.66 21.20 -46.34
CA GLY A 282 -36.83 20.39 -46.64
C GLY A 282 -37.75 21.08 -47.63
N PHE A 283 -38.98 20.57 -47.76
CA PHE A 283 -39.96 21.25 -48.59
C PHE A 283 -40.29 22.61 -47.95
N CYS A 284 -39.92 23.69 -48.63
CA CYS A 284 -40.26 25.05 -48.26
C CYS A 284 -39.53 25.66 -47.05
N TYR A 285 -38.34 25.18 -46.69
CA TYR A 285 -37.48 25.82 -45.70
C TYR A 285 -36.01 25.39 -45.83
N ASP A 286 -35.11 26.26 -45.40
CA ASP A 286 -33.71 25.96 -45.07
C ASP A 286 -33.48 26.38 -43.61
N ALA A 287 -32.91 25.50 -42.80
CA ALA A 287 -32.65 25.80 -41.40
C ALA A 287 -31.20 25.46 -41.03
N SER A 288 -30.61 26.30 -40.19
CA SER A 288 -29.28 26.08 -39.62
C SER A 288 -29.31 26.24 -38.11
N GLY A 289 -28.49 25.46 -37.42
CA GLY A 289 -28.38 25.49 -35.97
C GLY A 289 -26.91 25.50 -35.56
N LYS A 290 -26.58 26.27 -34.53
CA LYS A 290 -25.24 26.36 -33.97
C LYS A 290 -25.28 25.98 -32.50
N ILE A 291 -24.23 25.28 -32.08
CA ILE A 291 -24.00 24.95 -30.68
C ILE A 291 -22.57 25.31 -30.30
N SER A 292 -22.41 25.90 -29.12
CA SER A 292 -21.13 26.14 -28.49
C SER A 292 -21.11 25.56 -27.08
N GLY A 293 -19.93 25.17 -26.63
CA GLY A 293 -19.72 24.71 -25.27
C GLY A 293 -18.27 24.81 -24.85
N ARG A 294 -18.03 24.64 -23.56
CA ARG A 294 -16.72 24.70 -22.93
C ARG A 294 -16.56 23.52 -22.00
N ILE A 295 -15.44 22.81 -22.13
CA ILE A 295 -15.07 21.72 -21.22
C ILE A 295 -13.91 22.19 -20.36
N ARG A 296 -14.10 22.16 -19.04
CA ARG A 296 -13.12 22.54 -18.01
C ARG A 296 -12.69 21.32 -17.22
N ALA A 297 -11.47 21.35 -16.72
CA ALA A 297 -10.95 20.37 -15.78
C ALA A 297 -10.88 21.01 -14.38
N GLU A 298 -11.19 20.23 -13.35
CA GLU A 298 -11.10 20.63 -11.96
C GLU A 298 -10.54 19.46 -11.12
N VAL A 299 -9.93 19.78 -9.97
CA VAL A 299 -9.53 18.76 -8.99
C VAL A 299 -10.49 18.81 -7.81
N THR A 300 -11.23 17.74 -7.57
CA THR A 300 -12.16 17.61 -6.43
C THR A 300 -11.76 16.40 -5.60
N GLY A 301 -11.43 16.62 -4.31
CA GLY A 301 -11.05 15.51 -3.42
C GLY A 301 -9.78 14.75 -3.83
N GLY A 302 -8.88 15.37 -4.60
CA GLY A 302 -7.71 14.69 -5.17
C GLY A 302 -8.01 13.86 -6.43
N GLU A 303 -9.21 14.01 -6.99
CA GLU A 303 -9.62 13.39 -8.24
C GLU A 303 -9.72 14.45 -9.34
N LEU A 304 -9.29 14.09 -10.55
CA LEU A 304 -9.48 14.93 -11.72
C LEU A 304 -10.90 14.73 -12.26
N VAL A 305 -11.66 15.82 -12.34
CA VAL A 305 -13.04 15.83 -12.82
C VAL A 305 -13.15 16.81 -13.97
N PHE A 306 -13.84 16.42 -15.04
CA PHE A 306 -14.14 17.30 -16.16
C PHE A 306 -15.60 17.76 -16.09
N LYS A 307 -15.85 19.03 -16.34
CA LYS A 307 -17.18 19.65 -16.40
C LYS A 307 -17.39 20.26 -17.77
N ALA A 308 -18.56 20.03 -18.35
CA ALA A 308 -18.97 20.69 -19.57
C ALA A 308 -20.06 21.72 -19.29
N GLU A 309 -19.90 22.90 -19.86
CA GLU A 309 -20.88 23.98 -19.92
C GLU A 309 -21.29 24.12 -21.39
N ILE A 310 -22.56 23.84 -21.70
CA ILE A 310 -23.10 23.94 -23.05
C ILE A 310 -23.97 25.21 -23.11
N ASP A 311 -23.73 26.06 -24.09
CA ASP A 311 -24.54 27.27 -24.31
C ASP A 311 -25.88 26.91 -24.96
N ASP A 312 -26.89 27.78 -24.81
CA ASP A 312 -28.17 27.60 -25.47
C ASP A 312 -28.00 27.55 -27.01
N PRO A 313 -28.60 26.58 -27.71
CA PRO A 313 -28.47 26.44 -29.15
C PRO A 313 -29.12 27.61 -29.89
N ASP A 314 -28.40 28.16 -30.87
CA ASP A 314 -28.88 29.22 -31.76
C ASP A 314 -29.44 28.60 -33.04
N VAL A 315 -30.69 28.91 -33.41
CA VAL A 315 -31.40 28.29 -34.53
C VAL A 315 -31.95 29.38 -35.46
N ASP A 316 -31.57 29.30 -36.73
CA ASP A 316 -32.02 30.19 -37.79
C ASP A 316 -32.81 29.42 -38.86
N ILE A 317 -33.91 29.98 -39.34
CA ILE A 317 -34.85 29.34 -40.27
C ILE A 317 -35.23 30.32 -41.38
N ASP A 318 -34.78 30.00 -42.59
CA ASP A 318 -35.13 30.72 -43.82
C ASP A 318 -36.30 30.03 -44.53
N ILE A 319 -37.37 30.78 -44.76
CA ILE A 319 -38.56 30.31 -45.49
C ILE A 319 -38.77 31.16 -46.74
N PRO A 320 -38.65 30.59 -47.96
CA PRO A 320 -38.91 31.31 -49.19
C PRO A 320 -40.32 31.91 -49.23
N TRP A 321 -40.46 33.13 -49.76
CA TRP A 321 -41.71 33.90 -49.74
C TRP A 321 -42.94 33.17 -50.35
N TYR A 322 -42.74 32.28 -51.33
CA TYR A 322 -43.83 31.52 -51.95
C TYR A 322 -44.42 30.44 -51.03
N CYS A 323 -43.66 30.01 -50.02
CA CYS A 323 -44.10 29.05 -49.01
C CYS A 323 -45.02 29.69 -47.98
N TRP A 324 -44.77 30.96 -47.64
CA TRP A 324 -45.70 31.78 -46.84
C TRP A 324 -47.06 31.92 -47.53
N LEU A 325 -47.07 32.09 -48.87
CA LEU A 325 -48.29 32.14 -49.67
C LEU A 325 -48.99 30.78 -49.75
N GLY A 326 -48.26 29.69 -49.97
CA GLY A 326 -48.82 28.34 -49.99
C GLY A 326 -49.43 27.91 -48.65
N ALA A 327 -48.80 28.26 -47.53
CA ALA A 327 -49.31 27.96 -46.20
C ALA A 327 -50.59 28.76 -45.86
N ALA A 328 -50.72 30.00 -46.35
CA ALA A 328 -51.95 30.78 -46.24
C ALA A 328 -53.12 30.14 -47.02
N VAL A 329 -52.84 29.55 -48.20
CA VAL A 329 -53.84 28.86 -49.03
C VAL A 329 -54.24 27.50 -48.41
N VAL A 330 -53.29 26.71 -47.93
CA VAL A 330 -53.57 25.41 -47.29
C VAL A 330 -54.22 25.59 -45.91
N GLY A 331 -53.79 26.58 -45.12
CA GLY A 331 -54.42 26.93 -43.84
C GLY A 331 -55.88 27.38 -43.98
N ALA A 332 -56.21 28.05 -45.08
CA ALA A 332 -57.59 28.40 -45.42
C ALA A 332 -58.44 27.17 -45.83
N ILE A 333 -57.81 26.12 -46.37
CA ILE A 333 -58.49 24.88 -46.80
C ILE A 333 -58.60 23.85 -45.67
N ALA A 334 -57.62 23.80 -44.75
CA ALA A 334 -57.50 22.80 -43.69
C ALA A 334 -57.94 23.27 -42.29
N GLY A 335 -58.43 24.51 -42.14
CA GLY A 335 -58.82 25.14 -40.87
C GLY A 335 -59.95 24.45 -40.07
N GLY A 336 -60.45 23.29 -40.51
CA GLY A 336 -61.52 22.54 -39.84
C GLY A 336 -61.08 21.37 -38.95
N LEU A 337 -59.82 20.91 -38.98
CA LEU A 337 -59.46 19.62 -38.34
C LEU A 337 -58.23 19.63 -37.40
N VAL A 338 -57.42 20.70 -37.35
CA VAL A 338 -56.13 20.70 -36.62
C VAL A 338 -56.19 21.49 -35.30
N GLY A 339 -57.35 21.56 -34.66
CA GLY A 339 -57.47 22.11 -33.29
C GLY A 339 -57.00 21.16 -32.18
N VAL A 340 -56.84 19.86 -32.49
CA VAL A 340 -56.62 18.81 -31.47
C VAL A 340 -55.15 18.43 -31.28
N LEU A 341 -54.27 18.67 -32.26
CA LEU A 341 -52.83 18.32 -32.15
C LEU A 341 -51.97 19.43 -31.52
N VAL A 342 -52.41 20.69 -31.60
CA VAL A 342 -51.63 21.84 -31.08
C VAL A 342 -51.61 21.89 -29.54
N GLY A 343 -52.63 21.31 -28.88
CA GLY A 343 -52.66 21.21 -27.42
C GLY A 343 -51.62 20.24 -26.83
N ALA A 344 -51.08 19.31 -27.62
CA ALA A 344 -50.17 18.28 -27.14
C ALA A 344 -48.68 18.66 -27.25
N VAL A 345 -48.30 19.47 -28.25
CA VAL A 345 -46.88 19.85 -28.47
C VAL A 345 -46.49 21.08 -27.66
N VAL A 346 -47.41 22.04 -27.45
CA VAL A 346 -47.14 23.23 -26.61
C VAL A 346 -47.10 22.88 -25.11
N GLY A 347 -47.76 21.79 -24.69
CA GLY A 347 -47.73 21.30 -23.32
C GLY A 347 -46.43 20.57 -22.92
N ALA A 348 -45.66 20.05 -23.89
CA ALA A 348 -44.46 19.27 -23.62
C ALA A 348 -43.15 20.09 -23.60
N VAL A 349 -43.15 21.32 -24.17
CA VAL A 349 -41.98 22.21 -24.24
C VAL A 349 -42.17 23.48 -23.39
N GLY A 350 -43.26 23.58 -22.62
CA GLY A 350 -43.64 24.75 -21.81
C GLY A 350 -42.84 25.00 -20.53
N GLY A 351 -41.51 24.80 -20.55
CA GLY A 351 -40.63 24.96 -19.40
C GLY A 351 -39.62 26.11 -19.45
N ALA A 352 -39.07 26.47 -20.61
CA ALA A 352 -37.98 27.44 -20.64
C ALA A 352 -37.80 28.11 -22.01
N VAL A 353 -38.55 29.17 -22.28
CA VAL A 353 -38.08 30.44 -22.89
C VAL A 353 -39.18 31.47 -22.61
N VAL A 354 -39.03 32.28 -21.56
CA VAL A 354 -39.87 33.47 -21.35
C VAL A 354 -39.13 34.67 -21.91
N GLY A 355 -39.57 35.16 -23.08
CA GLY A 355 -38.96 36.29 -23.78
C GLY A 355 -39.79 36.80 -24.96
N GLY A 356 -41.05 37.16 -24.69
CA GLY A 356 -42.03 37.90 -25.49
C GLY A 356 -41.80 38.23 -26.97
N VAL A 357 -42.73 37.76 -27.81
CA VAL A 357 -43.40 38.60 -28.84
C VAL A 357 -44.86 38.14 -28.96
N VAL A 358 -45.79 39.00 -28.51
CA VAL A 358 -47.23 38.87 -28.82
C VAL A 358 -47.51 39.72 -30.05
N GLY A 359 -47.86 39.08 -31.17
CA GLY A 359 -48.50 39.76 -32.30
C GLY A 359 -48.19 39.16 -33.68
N GLY A 360 -49.00 38.18 -34.12
CA GLY A 360 -49.23 37.93 -35.55
C GLY A 360 -49.11 36.48 -36.05
N VAL A 361 -50.26 35.88 -36.35
CA VAL A 361 -50.50 34.83 -37.38
C VAL A 361 -49.99 33.40 -37.10
N VAL A 362 -50.96 32.52 -36.79
CA VAL A 362 -50.87 31.10 -36.35
C VAL A 362 -50.39 30.10 -37.45
N VAL A 363 -49.81 30.57 -38.56
CA VAL A 363 -49.29 29.67 -39.62
C VAL A 363 -47.76 29.65 -39.69
N GLY A 364 -47.08 30.74 -39.29
CA GLY A 364 -45.61 30.75 -39.12
C GLY A 364 -45.14 29.98 -37.87
N GLY A 365 -45.99 29.92 -36.84
CA GLY A 365 -45.69 29.22 -35.58
C GLY A 365 -45.60 27.70 -35.72
N ILE A 366 -46.25 27.08 -36.71
CA ILE A 366 -46.23 25.62 -36.87
C ILE A 366 -44.89 25.18 -37.48
N VAL A 367 -44.41 25.86 -38.52
CA VAL A 367 -43.11 25.55 -39.14
C VAL A 367 -41.97 25.91 -38.21
N GLY A 368 -42.02 27.09 -37.55
CA GLY A 368 -41.05 27.48 -36.53
C GLY A 368 -41.03 26.53 -35.32
N ALA A 369 -42.18 26.17 -34.74
CA ALA A 369 -42.22 25.28 -33.57
C ALA A 369 -41.88 23.82 -33.91
N ILE A 370 -42.26 23.31 -35.08
CA ILE A 370 -41.87 21.96 -35.53
C ILE A 370 -40.36 21.93 -35.82
N LEU A 371 -39.79 22.93 -36.51
CA LEU A 371 -38.37 22.94 -36.84
C LEU A 371 -37.49 23.20 -35.62
N ILE A 372 -37.87 24.11 -34.73
CA ILE A 372 -37.21 24.27 -33.42
C ILE A 372 -37.33 22.95 -32.63
N GLY A 373 -38.51 22.32 -32.64
CA GLY A 373 -38.75 21.00 -32.05
C GLY A 373 -38.03 19.83 -32.70
N ILE A 374 -37.33 20.02 -33.83
CA ILE A 374 -36.51 18.99 -34.51
C ILE A 374 -35.02 19.32 -34.37
N LEU A 375 -34.62 20.56 -34.67
CA LEU A 375 -33.21 21.00 -34.65
C LEU A 375 -32.66 21.05 -33.24
N VAL A 376 -33.43 21.54 -32.26
CA VAL A 376 -32.96 21.61 -30.86
C VAL A 376 -32.73 20.20 -30.29
N PRO A 377 -33.63 19.22 -30.45
CA PRO A 377 -33.33 17.84 -30.02
C PRO A 377 -32.15 17.21 -30.73
N VAL A 378 -31.94 17.47 -32.03
CA VAL A 378 -30.75 16.98 -32.74
C VAL A 378 -29.48 17.64 -32.21
N LEU A 379 -29.49 18.97 -32.01
CA LEU A 379 -28.36 19.71 -31.42
C LEU A 379 -28.04 19.21 -30.02
N LEU A 380 -29.05 19.06 -29.16
CA LEU A 380 -28.89 18.57 -27.80
C LEU A 380 -28.42 17.12 -27.79
N ALA A 381 -28.95 16.25 -28.66
CA ALA A 381 -28.48 14.86 -28.77
C ALA A 381 -27.02 14.80 -29.25
N ILE A 382 -26.61 15.66 -30.18
CA ILE A 382 -25.19 15.76 -30.59
C ILE A 382 -24.34 16.27 -29.43
N ALA A 383 -24.81 17.31 -28.74
CA ALA A 383 -24.12 17.87 -27.58
C ALA A 383 -23.94 16.83 -26.49
N GLU A 384 -25.02 16.15 -26.10
CA GLU A 384 -25.06 15.10 -25.09
C GLU A 384 -24.19 13.90 -25.51
N ASN A 385 -24.38 13.36 -26.72
CA ASN A 385 -23.57 12.24 -27.19
C ASN A 385 -22.08 12.58 -27.32
N VAL A 386 -21.73 13.78 -27.79
CA VAL A 386 -20.33 14.20 -27.88
C VAL A 386 -19.79 14.49 -26.48
N VAL A 387 -20.53 15.20 -25.63
CA VAL A 387 -20.09 15.62 -24.28
C VAL A 387 -20.01 14.44 -23.33
N GLU A 388 -21.02 13.58 -23.22
CA GLU A 388 -20.97 12.39 -22.36
C GLU A 388 -19.80 11.48 -22.76
N ASN A 389 -19.71 11.12 -24.05
CA ASN A 389 -18.62 10.24 -24.51
C ASN A 389 -17.23 10.88 -24.46
N THR A 390 -17.14 12.21 -24.61
CA THR A 390 -15.87 12.96 -24.52
C THR A 390 -15.48 13.19 -23.06
N VAL A 391 -16.36 13.71 -22.21
CA VAL A 391 -16.09 14.06 -20.80
C VAL A 391 -15.87 12.81 -19.96
N GLU A 392 -16.78 11.84 -20.00
CA GLU A 392 -16.61 10.57 -19.27
C GLU A 392 -15.41 9.80 -19.82
N GLY A 393 -15.22 9.86 -21.14
CA GLY A 393 -14.11 9.24 -21.83
C GLY A 393 -12.74 9.83 -21.51
N ILE A 394 -12.64 11.12 -21.19
CA ILE A 394 -11.40 11.79 -20.75
C ILE A 394 -11.18 11.53 -19.26
N ALA A 395 -12.20 11.75 -18.43
CA ALA A 395 -12.09 11.62 -16.97
C ALA A 395 -11.69 10.20 -16.56
N GLY A 396 -12.41 9.18 -17.06
CA GLY A 396 -12.13 7.79 -16.75
C GLY A 396 -10.77 7.33 -17.27
N ASN A 397 -10.47 7.56 -18.55
CA ASN A 397 -9.21 7.10 -19.14
C ASN A 397 -7.98 7.78 -18.55
N LEU A 398 -8.08 9.05 -18.15
CA LEU A 398 -6.94 9.78 -17.61
C LEU A 398 -6.75 9.48 -16.12
N ALA A 399 -7.83 9.44 -15.34
CA ALA A 399 -7.75 9.14 -13.91
C ALA A 399 -7.34 7.69 -13.63
N ASP A 400 -7.89 6.70 -14.36
CA ASP A 400 -7.58 5.29 -14.14
C ASP A 400 -6.12 4.96 -14.49
N LYS A 401 -5.61 5.48 -15.61
CA LYS A 401 -4.22 5.23 -16.03
C LYS A 401 -3.19 5.95 -15.18
N LEU A 402 -3.47 7.17 -14.71
CA LEU A 402 -2.53 7.87 -13.84
C LEU A 402 -2.49 7.29 -12.41
N ARG A 403 -3.56 6.61 -11.95
CA ARG A 403 -3.66 6.05 -10.59
C ARG A 403 -3.28 4.57 -10.47
N GLN A 404 -3.67 3.71 -11.42
CA GLN A 404 -3.47 2.26 -11.27
C GLN A 404 -2.05 1.80 -11.60
N ASP A 405 -1.35 2.49 -12.50
CA ASP A 405 -0.15 1.94 -13.15
C ASP A 405 1.19 2.45 -12.59
N LEU A 406 1.19 3.44 -11.69
CA LEU A 406 2.42 3.99 -11.08
C LEU A 406 2.84 3.32 -9.75
N GLN A 407 2.35 2.12 -9.46
CA GLN A 407 2.78 1.36 -8.28
C GLN A 407 4.12 0.66 -8.53
N VAL A 408 5.21 1.32 -8.14
CA VAL A 408 6.59 0.79 -8.24
C VAL A 408 6.83 -0.29 -7.18
N PRO A 409 7.34 -1.48 -7.54
CA PRO A 409 7.69 -2.53 -6.57
C PRO A 409 8.86 -2.18 -5.64
N ALA A 410 9.65 -1.13 -5.96
CA ALA A 410 10.88 -0.78 -5.22
C ALA A 410 10.77 0.48 -4.34
N ILE A 411 10.01 1.53 -4.72
CA ILE A 411 9.88 2.77 -3.92
C ILE A 411 8.42 3.24 -3.73
N GLY A 412 7.46 2.73 -4.50
CA GLY A 412 6.03 3.06 -4.41
C GLY A 412 5.74 4.56 -4.33
N LEU A 413 5.46 5.23 -5.45
CA LEU A 413 5.05 6.63 -5.42
C LEU A 413 3.53 6.74 -5.32
N ASN A 414 3.04 7.59 -4.43
CA ASN A 414 1.66 8.01 -4.40
C ASN A 414 1.56 9.44 -4.97
N LEU A 415 0.74 9.63 -6.01
CA LEU A 415 0.49 10.92 -6.62
C LEU A 415 -0.88 11.44 -6.16
N VAL A 416 -0.88 12.57 -5.45
CA VAL A 416 -2.14 13.21 -5.00
C VAL A 416 -2.35 14.49 -5.79
N PHE A 417 -3.36 14.51 -6.68
CA PHE A 417 -3.64 15.69 -7.51
C PHE A 417 -4.08 16.88 -6.67
N GLN A 418 -3.58 18.06 -7.02
CA GLN A 418 -3.82 19.30 -6.28
C GLN A 418 -4.54 20.35 -7.13
N ARG A 419 -4.04 20.62 -8.33
CA ARG A 419 -4.59 21.64 -9.23
C ARG A 419 -4.49 21.20 -10.68
N VAL A 420 -5.35 21.74 -11.53
CA VAL A 420 -5.31 21.53 -12.98
C VAL A 420 -5.46 22.86 -13.72
N PHE A 421 -4.74 23.01 -14.82
CA PHE A 421 -4.88 24.10 -15.78
C PHE A 421 -4.93 23.54 -17.21
N ILE A 422 -5.46 24.32 -18.13
CA ILE A 422 -5.63 23.92 -19.54
C ILE A 422 -4.93 24.97 -20.40
N ASP A 423 -3.66 24.75 -20.71
CA ASP A 423 -2.87 25.46 -21.72
C ASP A 423 -2.09 24.41 -22.53
N ASP A 424 -1.53 23.44 -21.82
CA ASP A 424 -1.63 21.99 -22.05
C ASP A 424 -2.49 21.42 -20.89
N VAL A 425 -3.15 20.26 -20.99
CA VAL A 425 -3.91 19.74 -19.82
C VAL A 425 -2.90 19.35 -18.76
N ALA A 426 -2.69 20.26 -17.81
CA ALA A 426 -1.57 20.21 -16.90
C ALA A 426 -2.05 20.14 -15.45
N ILE A 427 -1.56 19.15 -14.72
CA ILE A 427 -2.06 18.75 -13.42
C ILE A 427 -0.89 18.73 -12.44
N THR A 428 -0.96 19.57 -11.42
CA THR A 428 0.02 19.59 -10.32
C THR A 428 -0.34 18.53 -9.29
N PHE A 429 0.68 17.89 -8.71
CA PHE A 429 0.50 16.80 -7.75
C PHE A 429 1.52 16.81 -6.61
N ASP A 430 1.11 16.21 -5.50
CA ASP A 430 1.97 15.85 -4.37
C ASP A 430 2.56 14.45 -4.61
N ALA A 431 3.87 14.34 -4.84
CA ALA A 431 4.57 13.07 -5.05
C ALA A 431 5.11 12.57 -3.72
N ARG A 432 4.60 11.43 -3.24
CA ARG A 432 5.00 10.90 -1.93
C ARG A 432 5.60 9.50 -2.06
N PRO A 433 6.83 9.28 -1.59
CA PRO A 433 7.38 7.93 -1.52
C PRO A 433 6.67 7.12 -0.43
N ILE A 434 6.53 5.83 -0.66
CA ILE A 434 6.00 4.89 0.31
C ILE A 434 7.14 4.41 1.19
N GLU A 435 7.01 4.68 2.48
CA GLU A 435 7.96 4.23 3.50
C GLU A 435 7.80 2.74 3.79
N THR A 436 8.90 2.00 3.72
CA THR A 436 8.93 0.56 4.04
C THR A 436 9.62 0.25 5.36
N VAL A 437 10.04 1.29 6.10
CA VAL A 437 10.64 1.13 7.41
C VAL A 437 9.63 0.48 8.37
N PRO A 438 9.99 -0.63 9.05
CA PRO A 438 9.08 -1.29 9.97
C PRO A 438 8.65 -0.37 11.12
N ILE A 439 7.35 -0.39 11.44
CA ILE A 439 6.79 0.32 12.58
C ILE A 439 6.85 -0.60 13.80
N ARG A 440 7.47 -0.14 14.88
CA ARG A 440 7.52 -0.85 16.16
C ARG A 440 6.14 -0.88 16.81
N ALA A 441 5.56 0.30 16.95
CA ALA A 441 4.26 0.53 17.56
C ALA A 441 3.63 1.79 16.98
N SER A 442 2.31 1.80 16.83
CA SER A 442 1.55 2.99 16.43
C SER A 442 0.11 2.87 16.92
N GLY A 443 -0.58 3.99 17.00
CA GLY A 443 -1.99 4.01 17.35
C GLY A 443 -2.43 5.33 17.95
N ILE A 444 -3.61 5.30 18.58
CA ILE A 444 -4.17 6.40 19.35
C ILE A 444 -4.18 5.97 20.82
N LEU A 445 -3.59 6.80 21.67
CA LEU A 445 -3.51 6.59 23.12
C LEU A 445 -4.36 7.63 23.82
N GLU A 446 -5.20 7.19 24.74
CA GLU A 446 -5.89 8.07 25.68
C GLU A 446 -5.14 8.09 27.00
N VAL A 447 -4.71 9.27 27.44
CA VAL A 447 -3.79 9.46 28.56
C VAL A 447 -4.41 10.42 29.56
N LYS A 448 -4.71 9.94 30.77
CA LYS A 448 -5.22 10.77 31.86
C LYS A 448 -4.13 11.59 32.51
N ASN A 449 -4.50 12.69 33.13
CA ASN A 449 -3.57 13.54 33.88
C ASN A 449 -2.80 12.71 34.93
N GLY A 450 -1.47 12.78 34.89
CA GLY A 450 -0.54 12.04 35.76
C GLY A 450 -0.10 10.67 35.24
N GLN A 451 -0.54 10.25 34.04
CA GLN A 451 -0.11 8.99 33.44
C GLN A 451 1.13 9.15 32.56
N LEU A 452 1.84 8.03 32.42
CA LEU A 452 3.02 7.88 31.60
C LEU A 452 2.72 7.04 30.36
N ILE A 453 3.57 7.19 29.35
CA ILE A 453 3.42 6.62 28.02
C ILE A 453 4.75 5.99 27.63
N ASP A 454 4.71 4.71 27.28
CA ASP A 454 5.80 4.00 26.59
C ASP A 454 5.42 3.89 25.11
N LEU A 455 6.20 4.55 24.25
CA LEU A 455 5.91 4.64 22.82
C LEU A 455 6.45 3.44 22.04
N ASP A 456 7.29 2.59 22.64
CA ASP A 456 7.83 1.39 22.01
C ASP A 456 6.82 0.24 21.97
N ASN A 457 5.79 0.29 22.82
CA ASN A 457 4.73 -0.72 22.88
C ASN A 457 3.32 -0.14 23.00
N GLY A 458 3.18 1.19 23.11
CA GLY A 458 1.89 1.87 23.20
C GLY A 458 1.20 1.72 24.54
N GLN A 459 1.93 1.37 25.60
CA GLN A 459 1.35 1.22 26.93
C GLN A 459 1.20 2.57 27.62
N VAL A 460 0.07 2.74 28.31
CA VAL A 460 -0.21 3.89 29.17
C VAL A 460 -0.34 3.39 30.61
N GLY A 461 0.42 3.97 31.52
CA GLY A 461 0.58 3.45 32.87
C GLY A 461 0.66 4.52 33.97
N PRO A 462 0.71 4.08 35.24
CA PRO A 462 0.86 4.96 36.40
C PRO A 462 2.29 5.49 36.56
N GLU A 463 2.52 6.40 37.53
CA GLU A 463 3.79 7.10 37.79
C GLU A 463 5.04 6.21 37.92
N GLY A 464 4.87 4.94 38.31
CA GLY A 464 5.94 3.95 38.46
C GLY A 464 6.22 3.09 37.23
N MET A 465 5.67 3.43 36.05
CA MET A 465 5.94 2.69 34.81
C MET A 465 7.42 2.81 34.42
N ASN A 466 8.11 1.68 34.39
CA ASN A 466 9.46 1.58 33.83
C ASN A 466 9.39 1.78 32.31
N SER A 467 10.49 2.28 31.69
CA SER A 467 10.60 2.56 30.24
C SER A 467 9.61 3.57 29.65
N ALA A 468 9.00 4.44 30.46
CA ALA A 468 8.16 5.50 29.92
C ALA A 468 8.97 6.59 29.20
N ASP A 469 8.56 6.94 27.98
CA ASP A 469 9.13 8.00 27.17
C ASP A 469 8.52 9.37 27.47
N LEU A 470 7.21 9.40 27.74
CA LEU A 470 6.45 10.62 27.94
C LEU A 470 5.59 10.56 29.20
N GLU A 471 5.29 11.73 29.75
CA GLU A 471 4.41 11.93 30.89
C GLU A 471 3.44 13.08 30.57
N TRP A 472 2.14 12.81 30.70
CA TRP A 472 1.13 13.87 30.67
C TRP A 472 0.81 14.30 32.10
N ARG A 473 1.21 15.51 32.49
CA ARG A 473 1.15 15.94 33.90
C ARG A 473 0.55 17.33 34.07
N GLY A 474 0.24 17.66 35.32
CA GLY A 474 -0.37 18.93 35.71
C GLY A 474 -1.89 18.86 35.78
N LYS A 475 -2.53 20.02 35.98
CA LYS A 475 -3.99 20.18 36.08
C LYS A 475 -4.43 21.49 35.41
N GLY A 476 -5.66 21.53 34.90
CA GLY A 476 -6.22 22.72 34.25
C GLY A 476 -5.34 23.23 33.10
N PHE A 477 -5.11 24.54 33.02
CA PHE A 477 -4.25 25.13 31.98
C PHE A 477 -2.75 24.93 32.23
N GLY A 478 -2.34 24.46 33.42
CA GLY A 478 -0.95 24.12 33.74
C GLY A 478 -0.53 22.72 33.30
N ARG A 479 -1.33 22.06 32.44
CA ARG A 479 -1.01 20.73 31.92
C ARG A 479 0.08 20.82 30.86
N GLN A 480 0.89 19.77 30.78
CA GLN A 480 2.03 19.71 29.88
C GLN A 480 2.44 18.28 29.58
N LEU A 481 2.94 18.08 28.36
CA LEU A 481 3.57 16.83 27.92
C LEU A 481 5.08 16.94 28.15
N ARG A 482 5.66 15.99 28.87
CA ARG A 482 7.08 16.03 29.28
C ARG A 482 7.80 14.74 28.89
N THR A 483 9.04 14.84 28.45
CA THR A 483 9.89 13.68 28.19
C THR A 483 10.44 13.04 29.48
N ARG A 484 10.63 11.72 29.48
CA ARG A 484 11.07 10.89 30.62
C ARG A 484 12.16 9.89 30.21
N CYS A 485 12.87 9.36 31.21
CA CYS A 485 13.80 8.22 31.08
C CYS A 485 14.85 8.32 29.96
N GLY A 486 15.26 9.55 29.58
CA GLY A 486 16.26 9.76 28.52
C GLY A 486 15.66 9.93 27.12
N ALA A 487 14.34 9.81 26.98
CA ALA A 487 13.63 10.21 25.77
C ALA A 487 13.75 11.72 25.55
N ARG A 488 13.82 12.11 24.28
CA ARG A 488 14.02 13.50 23.85
C ARG A 488 13.05 13.85 22.74
N LEU A 489 12.71 15.12 22.63
CA LEU A 489 11.69 15.58 21.70
C LEU A 489 12.19 16.82 20.94
N ALA A 490 11.75 16.94 19.69
CA ALA A 490 11.94 18.10 18.85
C ALA A 490 10.60 18.59 18.27
N ARG A 491 10.52 19.90 18.05
CA ARG A 491 9.35 20.55 17.43
C ARG A 491 9.57 20.56 15.93
N THR A 492 8.66 19.97 15.17
CA THR A 492 8.82 19.86 13.71
C THR A 492 8.25 21.06 12.95
N GLY A 493 7.28 21.77 13.55
CA GLY A 493 6.49 22.79 12.87
C GLY A 493 5.47 22.23 11.87
N ALA A 494 5.49 20.92 11.60
CA ALA A 494 4.54 20.27 10.71
C ALA A 494 3.21 19.97 11.41
N VAL A 495 2.14 19.91 10.62
CA VAL A 495 0.78 19.56 11.08
C VAL A 495 0.25 18.26 10.47
N ASP A 496 0.83 17.80 9.37
CA ASP A 496 0.42 16.56 8.71
C ASP A 496 1.22 15.36 9.22
N PHE A 497 0.64 14.66 10.19
CA PHE A 497 1.23 13.47 10.82
C PHE A 497 1.51 12.33 9.83
N ALA A 498 0.68 12.18 8.78
CA ALA A 498 0.80 11.08 7.84
C ALA A 498 1.97 11.28 6.87
N LYS A 499 2.36 12.54 6.61
CA LYS A 499 3.48 12.88 5.71
C LYS A 499 4.86 12.77 6.34
N ILE A 500 4.97 12.59 7.66
CA ILE A 500 6.30 12.51 8.29
C ILE A 500 6.86 11.11 8.14
N LEU A 501 7.91 11.04 7.32
CA LEU A 501 8.78 9.88 7.10
C LEU A 501 9.91 9.88 8.14
N ARG A 502 10.48 8.72 8.43
CA ARG A 502 11.52 8.53 9.45
C ARG A 502 12.75 9.37 9.16
N TRP A 503 13.22 9.40 7.91
CA TRP A 503 14.43 10.17 7.58
C TRP A 503 14.25 11.67 7.82
N LYS A 504 13.03 12.22 7.68
CA LYS A 504 12.72 13.62 8.02
C LYS A 504 12.89 13.91 9.51
N LEU A 505 13.05 12.88 10.35
CA LEU A 505 13.27 13.01 11.78
C LEU A 505 14.74 13.21 12.14
N TYR A 506 15.69 12.86 11.26
CA TYR A 506 17.12 12.90 11.56
C TYR A 506 17.72 14.29 11.76
N PRO A 507 17.32 15.31 10.98
CA PRO A 507 17.90 16.65 11.09
C PRO A 507 17.43 17.40 12.34
N PHE A 508 16.46 16.88 13.09
CA PHE A 508 15.96 17.60 14.26
C PHE A 508 16.94 17.54 15.44
N ALA A 509 17.10 18.69 16.11
CA ALA A 509 17.81 18.78 17.38
C ALA A 509 16.94 18.27 18.55
N TYR A 510 17.18 17.02 18.98
CA TYR A 510 16.47 16.38 20.09
C TYR A 510 16.99 16.82 21.45
N ARG A 511 16.08 17.26 22.32
CA ARG A 511 16.38 17.66 23.70
C ARG A 511 15.33 17.18 24.69
N ASP A 512 15.69 17.19 25.97
CA ASP A 512 14.69 17.07 27.03
C ASP A 512 13.71 18.24 26.91
N ALA A 513 12.42 17.93 26.81
CA ALA A 513 11.43 18.94 26.48
C ALA A 513 10.19 18.83 27.37
N THR A 514 9.59 19.98 27.60
CA THR A 514 8.25 20.12 28.16
C THR A 514 7.44 20.97 27.19
N ILE A 515 6.30 20.46 26.76
CA ILE A 515 5.38 21.12 25.84
C ILE A 515 4.14 21.55 26.65
N PRO A 516 3.90 22.85 26.83
CA PRO A 516 2.75 23.34 27.57
C PRO A 516 1.45 23.10 26.79
N LEU A 517 0.32 22.96 27.50
CA LEU A 517 -0.99 22.78 26.86
C LEU A 517 -1.28 23.87 25.81
N SER A 518 -0.87 25.12 26.05
CA SER A 518 -1.09 26.24 25.12
C SER A 518 -0.42 26.07 23.76
N GLU A 519 0.59 25.20 23.64
CA GLU A 519 1.22 24.85 22.38
C GLU A 519 0.50 23.68 21.68
N LEU A 520 -0.13 22.81 22.48
CA LEU A 520 -0.84 21.61 22.02
C LEU A 520 -2.28 21.93 21.59
N ALA A 521 -2.95 22.83 22.30
CA ALA A 521 -4.30 23.27 22.03
C ALA A 521 -4.59 24.64 22.67
N LEU A 522 -5.42 25.42 21.99
CA LEU A 522 -5.93 26.70 22.49
C LEU A 522 -7.31 26.48 23.12
N PRO A 523 -7.55 26.88 24.37
CA PRO A 523 -8.90 26.82 24.93
C PRO A 523 -9.81 27.83 24.24
N LEU A 524 -11.05 27.43 23.92
CA LEU A 524 -12.04 28.37 23.41
C LEU A 524 -12.37 29.42 24.48
N PRO A 525 -12.65 30.67 24.09
CA PRO A 525 -13.11 31.68 25.03
C PRO A 525 -14.48 31.29 25.60
N PHE A 526 -14.57 31.28 26.94
CA PHE A 526 -15.79 30.99 27.72
C PHE A 526 -16.39 29.56 27.58
N PRO A 527 -15.61 28.49 27.80
CA PRO A 527 -16.05 27.11 27.57
C PRO A 527 -17.08 26.61 28.59
N ASP A 528 -17.19 27.29 29.74
CA ASP A 528 -18.06 26.90 30.86
C ASP A 528 -19.21 27.91 31.10
N LEU A 529 -19.67 28.62 30.06
CA LEU A 529 -20.86 29.46 30.19
C LEU A 529 -22.08 28.57 30.49
N PRO A 530 -22.87 28.88 31.53
CA PRO A 530 -23.96 28.02 31.98
C PRO A 530 -25.09 27.84 30.95
N PHE A 531 -25.10 28.63 29.87
CA PHE A 531 -26.08 28.60 28.79
C PHE A 531 -25.57 28.02 27.47
N LEU A 532 -24.27 27.66 27.36
CA LEU A 532 -23.70 27.05 26.16
C LEU A 532 -23.20 25.64 26.51
N HIS A 533 -23.95 24.60 26.14
CA HIS A 533 -23.47 23.22 26.31
C HIS A 533 -22.53 22.86 25.16
N ILE A 534 -21.24 23.17 25.32
CA ILE A 534 -20.19 22.74 24.41
C ILE A 534 -19.77 21.32 24.80
N PRO A 535 -19.81 20.33 23.88
CA PRO A 535 -19.24 19.01 24.13
C PRO A 535 -17.79 19.11 24.62
N GLU A 536 -17.38 18.25 25.56
CA GLU A 536 -16.02 18.30 26.15
C GLU A 536 -14.92 18.27 25.07
N SER A 537 -15.13 17.50 23.99
CA SER A 537 -14.24 17.38 22.83
C SER A 537 -14.15 18.64 21.95
N GLN A 538 -14.95 19.67 22.20
CA GLN A 538 -14.98 20.93 21.45
C GLN A 538 -14.53 22.11 22.32
N LYS A 539 -14.15 21.89 23.59
CA LYS A 539 -13.67 22.97 24.48
C LYS A 539 -12.29 23.50 24.09
N TYR A 540 -11.53 22.72 23.33
CA TYR A 540 -10.17 23.01 22.92
C TYR A 540 -10.11 23.03 21.39
N LEU A 541 -9.28 23.93 20.87
CA LEU A 541 -8.87 23.96 19.46
C LEU A 541 -7.45 23.41 19.39
N GLU A 542 -7.30 22.15 19.02
CA GLU A 542 -6.01 21.48 18.89
C GLU A 542 -5.17 22.16 17.80
N THR A 543 -3.88 22.36 18.08
CA THR A 543 -2.95 22.93 17.10
C THR A 543 -2.54 21.92 16.04
N HIS A 544 -2.73 20.62 16.33
CA HIS A 544 -2.28 19.50 15.53
C HIS A 544 -0.79 19.57 15.16
N LEU A 545 0.04 20.24 15.96
CA LEU A 545 1.48 20.24 15.75
C LEU A 545 2.06 18.84 15.99
N VAL A 546 2.89 18.38 15.06
CA VAL A 546 3.59 17.10 15.16
C VAL A 546 4.92 17.31 15.86
N TYR A 547 5.20 16.43 16.81
CA TYR A 547 6.45 16.40 17.56
C TYR A 547 7.25 15.15 17.18
N ALA A 548 8.53 15.35 16.89
CA ALA A 548 9.45 14.25 16.68
C ALA A 548 9.98 13.79 18.04
N ILE A 549 10.09 12.48 18.25
CA ILE A 549 10.59 11.90 19.49
C ILE A 549 11.71 10.91 19.21
N ARG A 550 12.70 10.91 20.11
CA ARG A 550 13.68 9.86 20.25
C ARG A 550 13.42 9.16 21.58
N THR A 551 13.08 7.88 21.56
CA THR A 551 12.78 7.10 22.77
C THR A 551 14.04 6.87 23.61
N ALA A 552 13.90 6.39 24.84
CA ALA A 552 15.04 6.08 25.71
C ALA A 552 16.01 5.05 25.08
N GLU A 553 15.47 4.13 24.30
CA GLU A 553 16.15 3.08 23.53
C GLU A 553 16.76 3.62 22.21
N GLY A 554 16.54 4.91 21.92
CA GLY A 554 17.07 5.59 20.76
C GLY A 554 16.27 5.39 19.48
N ARG A 555 15.02 4.90 19.54
CA ARG A 555 14.13 4.79 18.36
C ARG A 555 13.59 6.16 17.97
N TYR A 556 13.39 6.37 16.68
CA TYR A 556 12.71 7.57 16.19
C TYR A 556 11.20 7.35 16.17
N GLY A 557 10.43 8.40 16.44
CA GLY A 557 8.99 8.37 16.34
C GLY A 557 8.39 9.76 16.18
N VAL A 558 7.07 9.80 16.04
CA VAL A 558 6.28 11.02 16.00
C VAL A 558 5.08 10.90 16.92
N VAL A 559 4.70 12.02 17.53
CA VAL A 559 3.52 12.16 18.38
C VAL A 559 2.77 13.42 17.96
N GLN A 560 1.44 13.34 17.90
CA GLN A 560 0.58 14.50 17.69
C GLN A 560 -0.66 14.39 18.57
N VAL A 561 -1.11 15.53 19.08
CA VAL A 561 -2.38 15.63 19.79
C VAL A 561 -3.53 15.55 18.80
N ALA A 562 -4.40 14.57 19.03
CA ALA A 562 -5.62 14.39 18.29
C ALA A 562 -6.79 15.15 18.94
N GLU A 563 -6.94 15.03 20.25
CA GLU A 563 -8.02 15.67 21.01
C GLU A 563 -7.56 16.00 22.45
N VAL A 564 -8.07 17.10 23.01
CA VAL A 564 -7.85 17.48 24.41
C VAL A 564 -9.19 17.51 25.18
N PHE A 565 -9.17 17.00 26.41
CA PHE A 565 -10.29 17.00 27.35
C PHE A 565 -9.91 17.72 28.64
N ASP A 566 -10.77 17.78 29.65
CA ASP A 566 -10.43 18.45 30.93
C ASP A 566 -9.51 17.58 31.81
N ASP A 567 -9.63 16.25 31.74
CA ASP A 567 -8.90 15.29 32.59
C ASP A 567 -7.91 14.38 31.84
N ARG A 568 -7.92 14.42 30.50
CA ARG A 568 -7.15 13.52 29.63
C ARG A 568 -6.77 14.17 28.29
N ILE A 569 -5.90 13.50 27.54
CA ILE A 569 -5.49 13.87 26.19
C ILE A 569 -5.50 12.62 25.30
N ARG A 570 -5.86 12.77 24.03
CA ARG A 570 -5.68 11.72 23.01
C ARG A 570 -4.52 12.08 22.11
N LEU A 571 -3.57 11.15 22.02
CA LEU A 571 -2.36 11.29 21.22
C LEU A 571 -2.39 10.23 20.12
N ARG A 572 -2.14 10.64 18.88
CA ARG A 572 -1.72 9.69 17.84
C ARG A 572 -0.20 9.62 17.82
N TYR A 573 0.34 8.42 17.70
CA TYR A 573 1.78 8.21 17.68
C TYR A 573 2.18 7.10 16.70
N LYS A 574 3.43 7.17 16.27
CA LYS A 574 4.09 6.18 15.41
C LYS A 574 5.56 6.13 15.82
N THR A 575 6.03 4.96 16.23
CA THR A 575 7.43 4.70 16.60
C THR A 575 8.02 3.72 15.60
N TYR A 576 9.14 4.10 15.00
CA TYR A 576 9.85 3.30 14.02
C TYR A 576 10.72 2.25 14.71
N GLU A 577 10.74 1.04 14.15
CA GLU A 577 11.62 0.00 14.65
C GLU A 577 13.08 0.37 14.38
N LYS A 578 13.92 0.11 15.38
CA LYS A 578 15.37 0.17 15.25
C LYS A 578 15.88 -1.26 15.15
N ARG A 579 16.71 -1.54 14.15
CA ARG A 579 17.37 -2.85 14.02
C ARG A 579 18.39 -2.98 15.15
N LEU A 580 17.95 -3.52 16.29
CA LEU A 580 18.83 -3.86 17.40
C LEU A 580 19.44 -5.26 17.16
N PRO A 581 20.75 -5.44 17.38
CA PRO A 581 21.35 -6.77 17.45
C PRO A 581 20.60 -7.62 18.46
N SER A 582 20.20 -8.84 18.07
CA SER A 582 19.47 -9.74 18.96
C SER A 582 19.99 -11.16 18.86
N ILE A 583 19.84 -11.92 19.94
CA ILE A 583 20.31 -13.30 20.05
C ILE A 583 19.26 -14.17 20.72
N GLN A 584 18.95 -15.31 20.11
CA GLN A 584 18.11 -16.36 20.67
C GLN A 584 18.93 -17.62 20.89
N LEU A 585 18.87 -18.19 22.09
CA LEU A 585 19.52 -19.45 22.42
C LEU A 585 18.51 -20.60 22.43
N ARG A 586 18.69 -21.58 21.54
CA ARG A 586 17.87 -22.80 21.44
C ARG A 586 18.71 -24.04 21.75
N GLY A 587 18.07 -25.13 22.15
CA GLY A 587 18.76 -26.40 22.43
C GLY A 587 18.33 -27.10 23.72
N GLU A 588 18.51 -28.42 23.76
CA GLU A 588 18.16 -29.28 24.89
C GLU A 588 18.90 -30.64 24.81
N PHE A 589 18.82 -31.44 25.88
CA PHE A 589 19.17 -32.86 25.86
C PHE A 589 17.96 -33.64 25.40
N ALA A 590 18.00 -34.18 24.19
CA ALA A 590 16.86 -34.89 23.61
C ALA A 590 16.67 -36.28 24.25
N CYS A 591 15.42 -36.73 24.32
CA CYS A 591 15.14 -38.15 24.59
C CYS A 591 15.45 -38.98 23.33
N ASP A 592 15.96 -40.20 23.50
CA ASP A 592 16.16 -41.13 22.38
C ASP A 592 14.88 -41.31 21.53
N ARG A 593 15.04 -41.43 20.20
CA ARG A 593 13.91 -41.44 19.25
C ARG A 593 12.95 -42.62 19.47
N TRP A 594 11.65 -42.31 19.43
CA TRP A 594 10.54 -43.26 19.57
C TRP A 594 10.37 -44.13 18.31
N HIS A 595 10.42 -45.45 18.45
CA HIS A 595 9.93 -46.39 17.43
C HIS A 595 8.59 -46.99 17.92
N PHE A 596 7.52 -46.77 17.17
CA PHE A 596 6.19 -47.33 17.47
C PHE A 596 5.95 -48.65 16.71
N PRO A 597 5.19 -49.63 17.26
CA PRO A 597 4.76 -49.81 18.66
C PRO A 597 5.61 -50.86 19.40
N GLU A 598 5.96 -50.57 20.65
CA GLU A 598 6.71 -51.48 21.53
C GLU A 598 5.76 -52.20 22.51
N VAL A 599 5.90 -53.53 22.63
CA VAL A 599 5.09 -54.36 23.53
C VAL A 599 5.69 -54.29 24.94
N VAL A 600 5.06 -53.54 25.84
CA VAL A 600 5.48 -53.43 27.25
C VAL A 600 5.06 -54.69 28.01
N LYS A 601 6.03 -55.40 28.61
CA LYS A 601 5.80 -56.64 29.39
C LYS A 601 5.54 -56.40 30.88
N ASP A 602 5.95 -55.23 31.41
CA ASP A 602 5.79 -54.90 32.82
C ASP A 602 4.39 -54.36 33.13
N LEU A 603 3.67 -55.09 33.98
CA LEU A 603 2.26 -54.87 34.30
C LEU A 603 2.03 -53.80 35.38
N GLU A 604 3.06 -53.43 36.16
CA GLU A 604 2.90 -52.56 37.34
C GLU A 604 2.67 -51.07 37.00
N ASN A 605 3.00 -50.63 35.79
CA ASN A 605 2.91 -49.23 35.37
C ASN A 605 1.84 -48.96 34.30
N ILE A 606 0.96 -49.93 34.04
CA ILE A 606 -0.09 -49.85 33.03
C ILE A 606 -1.43 -49.56 33.73
N ARG A 607 -2.05 -48.42 33.41
CA ARG A 607 -3.38 -48.04 33.91
C ARG A 607 -4.42 -48.02 32.80
N PHE A 608 -5.61 -48.53 33.10
CA PHE A 608 -6.76 -48.37 32.23
C PHE A 608 -7.51 -47.08 32.57
N GLU A 609 -7.66 -46.21 31.58
CA GLU A 609 -8.53 -45.03 31.69
C GLU A 609 -9.83 -45.33 30.95
N PRO A 610 -10.94 -45.60 31.66
CA PRO A 610 -12.24 -45.77 31.01
C PRO A 610 -12.67 -44.45 30.38
N ILE A 611 -13.35 -44.51 29.23
CA ILE A 611 -13.96 -43.31 28.66
C ILE A 611 -15.08 -42.88 29.62
N SER A 612 -14.96 -41.68 30.19
CA SER A 612 -15.96 -41.11 31.10
C SER A 612 -17.26 -40.80 30.34
N ARG A 613 -18.24 -41.72 30.48
CA ARG A 613 -19.69 -41.64 30.21
C ARG A 613 -20.15 -41.16 28.82
N PHE A 614 -20.95 -42.03 28.20
CA PHE A 614 -22.04 -41.68 27.28
C PHE A 614 -22.72 -40.37 27.70
N GLY A 615 -22.84 -39.43 26.76
CA GLY A 615 -23.54 -38.17 26.97
C GLY A 615 -24.98 -38.39 27.45
N LEU A 616 -25.24 -38.00 28.70
CA LEU A 616 -26.56 -37.55 29.14
C LEU A 616 -26.39 -36.15 29.74
N PRO A 617 -27.22 -35.16 29.35
CA PRO A 617 -27.02 -33.78 29.74
C PRO A 617 -27.24 -33.60 31.24
N ARG A 618 -26.32 -32.92 31.92
CA ARG A 618 -26.65 -32.25 33.19
C ARG A 618 -27.64 -31.15 32.87
N THR A 619 -28.87 -31.30 33.36
CA THR A 619 -29.89 -30.27 33.41
C THR A 619 -29.33 -29.02 34.08
N ASN A 620 -29.13 -27.94 33.32
CA ASN A 620 -29.01 -26.60 33.86
C ASN A 620 -30.44 -26.03 33.96
N PRO A 621 -30.98 -25.67 35.14
CA PRO A 621 -32.39 -25.28 35.28
C PRO A 621 -32.76 -23.91 34.68
N ALA A 622 -31.86 -23.24 33.96
CA ALA A 622 -32.13 -21.94 33.37
C ALA A 622 -31.54 -21.86 31.96
N LEU A 623 -32.26 -22.41 30.99
CA LEU A 623 -32.43 -21.86 29.63
C LEU A 623 -33.41 -22.77 28.88
N GLY A 624 -34.67 -22.74 29.33
CA GLY A 624 -35.77 -23.35 28.60
C GLY A 624 -36.30 -22.38 27.55
N SER A 625 -35.82 -22.50 26.30
CA SER A 625 -36.59 -22.28 25.08
C SER A 625 -35.66 -22.29 23.85
N ASN A 626 -36.02 -23.06 22.83
CA ASN A 626 -35.53 -23.02 21.43
C ASN A 626 -34.40 -23.98 21.00
N LEU A 627 -34.59 -25.29 21.20
CA LEU A 627 -33.78 -26.33 20.53
C LEU A 627 -34.61 -27.28 19.65
N GLN A 628 -35.76 -26.82 19.14
CA GLN A 628 -36.55 -27.55 18.13
C GLN A 628 -36.11 -27.28 16.67
N ALA A 629 -35.13 -26.41 16.42
CA ALA A 629 -34.79 -26.00 15.05
C ALA A 629 -33.61 -26.73 14.37
N ALA A 630 -32.87 -27.62 15.05
CA ALA A 630 -31.65 -28.20 14.46
C ALA A 630 -31.71 -29.72 14.15
N ARG A 631 -32.89 -30.35 14.27
CA ARG A 631 -33.11 -31.76 13.89
C ARG A 631 -33.74 -31.88 12.50
N ALA A 632 -33.03 -31.48 11.44
CA ALA A 632 -33.36 -31.88 10.07
C ALA A 632 -32.23 -31.54 9.08
N ALA A 633 -31.18 -32.36 9.02
CA ALA A 633 -30.33 -32.52 7.83
C ALA A 633 -29.47 -33.80 7.92
N THR A 634 -30.08 -34.93 7.51
CA THR A 634 -29.52 -36.01 6.64
C THR A 634 -28.27 -36.84 7.05
N PRO A 635 -28.06 -38.06 6.47
CA PRO A 635 -27.84 -39.27 7.27
C PRO A 635 -26.63 -40.16 6.85
N ALA A 636 -26.40 -41.20 7.67
CA ALA A 636 -25.94 -42.55 7.35
C ALA A 636 -24.43 -42.87 7.11
N LYS A 637 -24.08 -44.03 7.69
CA LYS A 637 -23.01 -45.00 7.35
C LYS A 637 -21.55 -44.68 7.77
N ALA A 638 -21.25 -45.05 9.01
CA ALA A 638 -20.02 -45.77 9.32
C ALA A 638 -20.40 -47.01 10.16
N ALA A 639 -19.91 -48.19 9.77
CA ALA A 639 -20.00 -49.39 10.60
C ALA A 639 -19.41 -49.09 11.99
N PRO A 640 -19.97 -49.61 13.09
CA PRO A 640 -19.37 -49.40 14.40
C PRO A 640 -18.03 -50.15 14.41
N GLY A 641 -16.93 -49.39 14.29
CA GLY A 641 -15.62 -49.90 14.67
C GLY A 641 -15.68 -50.41 16.12
N PRO A 642 -14.79 -51.32 16.53
CA PRO A 642 -14.80 -51.86 17.88
C PRO A 642 -14.84 -50.70 18.87
N MET A 643 -15.95 -50.61 19.62
CA MET A 643 -16.15 -49.61 20.65
C MET A 643 -14.97 -49.74 21.63
N ARG A 644 -14.02 -48.80 21.57
CA ARG A 644 -12.87 -48.79 22.47
C ARG A 644 -13.39 -48.46 23.86
N LEU A 645 -13.38 -49.45 24.76
CA LEU A 645 -13.90 -49.35 26.13
C LEU A 645 -13.13 -48.34 27.02
N GLY A 646 -11.92 -47.95 26.60
CA GLY A 646 -11.01 -47.07 27.32
C GLY A 646 -9.66 -46.95 26.60
N ARG A 647 -8.73 -46.21 27.18
CA ARG A 647 -7.32 -46.17 26.74
C ARG A 647 -6.42 -46.76 27.81
N TRP A 648 -5.48 -47.58 27.40
CA TRP A 648 -4.44 -48.08 28.29
C TRP A 648 -3.24 -47.17 28.20
N LYS A 649 -2.83 -46.61 29.34
CA LYS A 649 -1.66 -45.75 29.42
C LYS A 649 -0.57 -46.41 30.24
N GLY A 650 0.65 -46.32 29.75
CA GLY A 650 1.85 -46.76 30.46
C GLY A 650 2.82 -45.60 30.59
N THR A 651 3.59 -45.57 31.68
CA THR A 651 4.73 -44.66 31.79
C THR A 651 5.96 -45.36 31.21
N LEU A 652 6.45 -44.88 30.07
CA LEU A 652 7.74 -45.32 29.54
C LEU A 652 8.86 -44.48 30.12
N VAL A 653 9.91 -45.19 30.52
CA VAL A 653 11.09 -44.65 31.18
C VAL A 653 12.27 -44.98 30.25
N ARG A 654 12.87 -43.96 29.63
CA ARG A 654 13.99 -44.12 28.69
C ARG A 654 15.16 -43.24 29.11
N PRO A 655 16.41 -43.66 28.83
CA PRO A 655 17.55 -42.79 29.05
C PRO A 655 17.44 -41.53 28.17
N THR A 656 17.79 -40.39 28.74
CA THR A 656 17.98 -39.15 27.98
C THR A 656 19.31 -39.22 27.25
N SER A 657 19.40 -38.66 26.04
CA SER A 657 20.67 -38.51 25.35
C SER A 657 21.67 -37.81 26.27
N GLN A 658 22.84 -38.40 26.42
CA GLN A 658 23.94 -37.78 27.16
C GLN A 658 24.52 -36.56 26.42
N THR A 659 24.18 -36.37 25.15
CA THR A 659 24.62 -35.24 24.33
C THR A 659 23.46 -34.28 24.06
N GLY A 660 23.65 -33.01 24.42
CA GLY A 660 22.77 -31.89 24.14
C GLY A 660 23.35 -30.98 23.06
N HIS A 661 22.49 -30.45 22.19
CA HIS A 661 22.87 -29.55 21.12
C HIS A 661 22.22 -28.18 21.35
N PHE A 662 23.06 -27.15 21.44
CA PHE A 662 22.66 -25.76 21.64
C PHE A 662 23.10 -24.91 20.45
N ARG A 663 22.20 -24.05 19.98
CA ARG A 663 22.42 -23.15 18.84
C ARG A 663 22.02 -21.74 19.24
N ALA A 664 22.91 -20.78 19.01
CA ALA A 664 22.64 -19.36 19.04
C ALA A 664 22.14 -18.93 17.65
N THR A 665 20.98 -18.30 17.57
CA THR A 665 20.51 -17.63 16.36
C THR A 665 20.63 -16.13 16.58
N VAL A 666 21.38 -15.46 15.72
CA VAL A 666 21.68 -14.03 15.82
C VAL A 666 20.99 -13.27 14.68
N GLU A 667 20.51 -12.07 14.98
CA GLU A 667 19.90 -11.17 14.00
C GLU A 667 20.49 -9.76 14.17
N ASN A 668 20.59 -9.01 13.07
CA ASN A 668 21.02 -7.60 13.06
C ASN A 668 22.43 -7.33 13.63
N PHE A 669 23.35 -8.27 13.53
CA PHE A 669 24.79 -8.01 13.72
C PHE A 669 25.47 -7.75 12.36
N SER A 670 26.52 -6.94 12.35
CA SER A 670 27.27 -6.59 11.13
C SER A 670 28.70 -7.13 11.14
N GLY A 671 29.23 -7.54 9.99
CA GLY A 671 30.63 -7.97 9.88
C GLY A 671 30.91 -9.34 10.51
N LYS A 672 32.17 -9.59 10.88
CA LYS A 672 32.58 -10.87 11.48
C LYS A 672 32.09 -10.98 12.92
N LEU A 673 31.56 -12.14 13.27
CA LEU A 673 31.01 -12.41 14.59
C LEU A 673 31.97 -13.24 15.45
N SER A 674 32.08 -12.86 16.71
CA SER A 674 32.75 -13.63 17.77
C SER A 674 31.71 -14.16 18.75
N TYR A 675 31.83 -15.44 19.12
CA TYR A 675 30.90 -16.12 20.03
C TYR A 675 31.67 -16.55 21.28
N HIS A 676 31.16 -16.15 22.45
CA HIS A 676 31.72 -16.50 23.75
C HIS A 676 30.69 -17.30 24.55
N TRP A 677 30.96 -18.59 24.75
CA TRP A 677 30.06 -19.51 25.43
C TRP A 677 30.44 -19.70 26.89
N GLN A 678 29.43 -19.83 27.75
CA GLN A 678 29.59 -20.07 29.18
C GLN A 678 28.59 -21.16 29.62
N VAL A 679 29.06 -22.13 30.41
CA VAL A 679 28.25 -23.23 30.95
C VAL A 679 28.46 -23.31 32.46
N ALA A 680 27.38 -23.31 33.23
CA ALA A 680 27.41 -23.36 34.69
C ALA A 680 28.33 -22.30 35.32
N GLY A 681 28.36 -21.09 34.72
CA GLY A 681 29.24 -20.01 35.17
C GLY A 681 30.70 -20.11 34.71
N THR A 682 31.10 -21.19 34.02
CA THR A 682 32.47 -21.39 33.51
C THR A 682 32.58 -20.98 32.04
N ASP A 683 33.55 -20.14 31.71
CA ASP A 683 33.83 -19.72 30.33
C ASP A 683 34.48 -20.84 29.52
N LEU A 684 34.00 -21.03 28.30
CA LEU A 684 34.52 -22.02 27.34
C LEU A 684 35.54 -21.35 26.43
N LEU A 685 36.81 -21.35 26.86
CA LEU A 685 37.88 -20.63 26.16
C LEU A 685 38.43 -21.38 24.94
N ASP A 686 38.33 -22.71 24.94
CA ASP A 686 38.84 -23.57 23.86
C ASP A 686 37.69 -24.10 22.99
N PRO A 687 37.91 -24.45 21.71
CA PRO A 687 36.88 -25.06 20.86
C PRO A 687 36.39 -26.43 21.35
N GLN A 688 37.14 -27.08 22.23
CA GLN A 688 36.74 -28.34 22.86
C GLN A 688 37.46 -28.50 24.19
N GLY A 689 36.80 -29.11 25.17
CA GLY A 689 37.39 -29.29 26.49
C GLY A 689 36.53 -30.11 27.44
N SER A 690 36.92 -30.10 28.71
CA SER A 690 36.15 -30.69 29.80
C SER A 690 35.90 -29.64 30.87
N LEU A 691 34.75 -29.72 31.52
CA LEU A 691 34.36 -28.86 32.65
C LEU A 691 33.58 -29.67 33.68
N GLU A 692 33.39 -29.10 34.86
CA GLU A 692 32.64 -29.70 35.94
C GLU A 692 31.32 -28.94 36.15
N ILE A 693 30.19 -29.65 36.17
CA ILE A 693 28.86 -29.12 36.44
C ILE A 693 28.33 -29.80 37.69
N ASP A 694 28.18 -29.08 38.80
CA ASP A 694 27.70 -29.61 40.09
C ASP A 694 28.37 -30.94 40.50
N GLY A 695 29.69 -31.05 40.32
CA GLY A 695 30.46 -32.25 40.68
C GLY A 695 30.57 -33.32 39.59
N GLU A 696 29.88 -33.15 38.45
CA GLU A 696 29.84 -34.11 37.35
C GLU A 696 30.70 -33.66 36.16
N LYS A 697 31.46 -34.60 35.58
CA LYS A 697 32.31 -34.30 34.42
C LYS A 697 31.48 -34.17 33.15
N ALA A 698 31.64 -33.02 32.49
CA ALA A 698 31.08 -32.72 31.18
C ALA A 698 32.20 -32.50 30.17
N THR A 699 31.98 -32.90 28.92
CA THR A 699 32.85 -32.53 27.79
C THR A 699 32.07 -31.65 26.84
N TYR A 700 32.73 -30.66 26.25
CA TYR A 700 32.07 -29.73 25.34
C TYR A 700 32.85 -29.59 24.03
N GLN A 701 32.13 -29.23 22.97
CA GLN A 701 32.67 -28.79 21.69
C GLN A 701 31.90 -27.54 21.27
N VAL A 702 32.64 -26.49 20.90
CA VAL A 702 32.11 -25.19 20.45
C VAL A 702 32.55 -24.98 19.00
N ASP A 703 31.58 -24.69 18.14
CA ASP A 703 31.81 -24.23 16.78
C ASP A 703 30.92 -23.02 16.52
N ARG A 704 31.50 -21.81 16.68
CA ARG A 704 30.82 -20.52 16.48
C ARG A 704 29.47 -20.44 17.20
N ASP A 705 28.38 -20.56 16.44
CA ASP A 705 27.00 -20.46 16.89
C ASP A 705 26.47 -21.75 17.53
N HIS A 706 27.27 -22.81 17.60
CA HIS A 706 26.93 -24.09 18.19
C HIS A 706 27.76 -24.45 19.41
N LEU A 707 27.07 -25.02 20.40
CA LEU A 707 27.65 -25.71 21.54
C LEU A 707 27.07 -27.12 21.61
N ILE A 708 27.96 -28.12 21.61
CA ILE A 708 27.64 -29.51 21.89
C ILE A 708 28.15 -29.81 23.30
N LEU A 709 27.27 -30.27 24.18
CA LEU A 709 27.59 -30.61 25.56
C LEU A 709 27.27 -32.08 25.81
N THR A 710 28.26 -32.85 26.26
CA THR A 710 28.10 -34.26 26.60
C THR A 710 28.30 -34.47 28.11
N LEU A 711 27.27 -34.99 28.78
CA LEU A 711 27.23 -35.23 30.22
C LEU A 711 27.31 -36.73 30.52
N LYS A 712 28.25 -37.13 31.39
CA LYS A 712 28.31 -38.51 31.91
C LYS A 712 27.68 -38.62 33.31
N SER A 713 26.60 -37.88 33.57
CA SER A 713 25.91 -37.90 34.86
C SER A 713 24.75 -38.90 34.89
N ARG A 714 24.49 -39.45 36.08
CA ARG A 714 23.32 -40.28 36.39
C ARG A 714 22.34 -39.59 37.35
N ARG A 715 22.53 -38.29 37.60
CA ARG A 715 21.71 -37.47 38.49
C ARG A 715 21.05 -36.35 37.71
N LEU A 716 19.94 -35.85 38.24
CA LEU A 716 19.30 -34.65 37.73
C LEU A 716 20.25 -33.47 37.93
N LEU A 717 20.47 -32.69 36.86
CA LEU A 717 21.29 -31.48 36.87
C LEU A 717 20.47 -30.31 36.31
N GLU A 718 20.63 -29.12 36.89
CA GLU A 718 20.06 -27.87 36.39
C GLU A 718 21.16 -26.81 36.38
N PHE A 719 21.48 -26.27 35.21
CA PHE A 719 22.58 -25.32 35.05
C PHE A 719 22.30 -24.31 33.93
N LEU A 720 22.98 -23.17 33.98
CA LEU A 720 22.80 -22.11 32.98
C LEU A 720 23.76 -22.32 31.80
N VAL A 721 23.23 -22.20 30.59
CA VAL A 721 24.04 -22.02 29.37
C VAL A 721 23.84 -20.58 28.90
N LYS A 722 24.93 -19.85 28.70
CA LYS A 722 24.96 -18.48 28.21
C LYS A 722 25.85 -18.38 26.98
N VAL A 723 25.46 -17.55 26.04
CA VAL A 723 26.27 -17.16 24.88
C VAL A 723 26.29 -15.64 24.81
N THR A 724 27.46 -15.07 24.55
CA THR A 724 27.65 -13.65 24.26
C THR A 724 28.21 -13.53 22.86
N VAL A 725 27.62 -12.67 22.04
CA VAL A 725 28.07 -12.43 20.67
C VAL A 725 28.52 -10.99 20.55
N ASN A 726 29.73 -10.82 20.03
CA ASN A 726 30.25 -9.51 19.68
C ASN A 726 30.53 -9.42 18.18
N ASP A 727 30.25 -8.27 17.59
CA ASP A 727 30.66 -7.95 16.22
C ASP A 727 31.88 -7.02 16.15
N GLU A 728 32.40 -6.84 14.93
CA GLU A 728 33.53 -5.92 14.65
C GLU A 728 33.19 -4.44 14.90
N ALA A 729 31.90 -4.10 14.99
CA ALA A 729 31.43 -2.75 15.31
C ALA A 729 31.42 -2.49 16.83
N GLY A 730 31.75 -3.49 17.66
CA GLY A 730 31.76 -3.40 19.11
C GLY A 730 30.40 -3.60 19.77
N ASN A 731 29.38 -4.04 19.04
CA ASN A 731 28.10 -4.42 19.62
C ASN A 731 28.24 -5.76 20.36
N ALA A 732 27.76 -5.84 21.59
CA ALA A 732 27.82 -7.04 22.43
C ALA A 732 26.43 -7.37 22.98
N MET A 733 25.93 -8.59 22.75
CA MET A 733 24.66 -9.06 23.33
C MET A 733 24.79 -10.47 23.87
N SER A 734 24.03 -10.79 24.92
CA SER A 734 24.00 -12.13 25.51
C SER A 734 22.59 -12.74 25.53
N ALA A 735 22.51 -14.05 25.32
CA ALA A 735 21.34 -14.86 25.64
C ALA A 735 21.71 -15.91 26.69
N SER A 736 20.75 -16.29 27.54
CA SER A 736 20.95 -17.34 28.53
C SER A 736 19.72 -18.25 28.61
N LYS A 737 19.96 -19.53 28.85
CA LYS A 737 18.93 -20.55 29.01
C LYS A 737 19.26 -21.44 30.21
N CYS A 738 18.29 -21.62 31.10
CA CYS A 738 18.38 -22.66 32.12
C CYS A 738 18.14 -24.02 31.46
N VAL A 739 19.10 -24.93 31.62
CA VAL A 739 19.12 -26.25 31.02
C VAL A 739 18.96 -27.27 32.13
N ARG A 740 17.94 -28.13 31.98
CA ARG A 740 17.69 -29.25 32.85
C ARG A 740 18.07 -30.55 32.15
N PHE A 741 18.98 -31.31 32.75
CA PHE A 741 19.30 -32.67 32.34
C PHE A 741 18.72 -33.64 33.36
N ASP A 742 17.64 -34.33 32.99
CA ASP A 742 17.18 -35.51 33.70
C ASP A 742 17.81 -36.72 33.01
N PRO A 743 18.54 -37.61 33.71
CA PRO A 743 19.13 -38.81 33.11
C PRO A 743 18.06 -39.75 32.53
N VAL A 744 16.79 -39.54 32.87
CA VAL A 744 15.69 -40.38 32.43
C VAL A 744 14.50 -39.54 31.94
N CYS A 745 14.10 -39.77 30.69
CA CYS A 745 12.85 -39.26 30.16
C CYS A 745 11.69 -40.15 30.61
N LYS A 746 10.72 -39.55 31.31
CA LYS A 746 9.43 -40.19 31.63
C LYS A 746 8.36 -39.60 30.74
N ARG A 747 7.69 -40.43 29.94
CA ARG A 747 6.54 -39.98 29.14
C ARG A 747 5.41 -40.99 29.21
N GLU A 748 4.21 -40.47 29.35
CA GLU A 748 3.01 -41.28 29.30
C GLU A 748 2.65 -41.60 27.84
N VAL A 749 2.47 -42.88 27.53
CA VAL A 749 2.15 -43.35 26.18
C VAL A 749 0.92 -44.25 26.20
N ASN A 750 0.25 -44.37 25.05
CA ASN A 750 -0.76 -45.40 24.85
C ASN A 750 -0.06 -46.75 24.66
N VAL A 751 -0.45 -47.75 25.43
CA VAL A 751 0.08 -49.11 25.32
C VAL A 751 -1.00 -50.07 24.85
N ILE A 752 -0.59 -51.16 24.19
CA ILE A 752 -1.47 -52.29 23.89
C ILE A 752 -1.21 -53.35 24.96
N PRO A 753 -2.12 -53.55 25.94
CA PRO A 753 -1.93 -54.55 26.98
C PRO A 753 -2.15 -55.97 26.43
N SER A 754 -1.68 -56.97 27.18
CA SER A 754 -1.99 -58.38 26.88
C SER A 754 -3.49 -58.65 26.91
N ILE A 755 -3.96 -59.66 26.15
CA ILE A 755 -5.36 -60.09 26.13
C ILE A 755 -5.88 -60.40 27.54
N THR A 756 -5.06 -61.00 28.40
CA THR A 756 -5.42 -61.33 29.78
C THR A 756 -5.75 -60.08 30.60
N LEU A 757 -4.98 -59.00 30.46
CA LEU A 757 -5.26 -57.71 31.14
C LEU A 757 -6.54 -57.05 30.60
N GLN A 758 -6.78 -57.15 29.29
CA GLN A 758 -7.99 -56.61 28.68
C GLN A 758 -9.25 -57.29 29.22
N VAL A 759 -9.21 -58.62 29.36
CA VAL A 759 -10.32 -59.40 29.93
C VAL A 759 -10.55 -59.08 31.41
N ALA A 760 -9.48 -58.96 32.20
CA ALA A 760 -9.57 -58.61 33.62
C ALA A 760 -10.22 -57.22 33.85
N ALA A 761 -9.74 -56.18 33.15
CA ALA A 761 -10.31 -54.83 33.28
C ALA A 761 -11.74 -54.74 32.72
N PHE A 762 -12.08 -55.54 31.71
CA PHE A 762 -13.47 -55.63 31.23
C PHE A 762 -14.40 -56.13 32.33
N HIS A 763 -14.01 -57.20 33.04
CA HIS A 763 -14.81 -57.74 34.14
C HIS A 763 -14.88 -56.81 35.36
N GLU A 764 -13.80 -56.09 35.66
CA GLU A 764 -13.73 -55.18 36.82
C GLU A 764 -14.59 -53.92 36.64
N HIS A 765 -14.63 -53.35 35.45
CA HIS A 765 -15.31 -52.07 35.21
C HIS A 765 -16.68 -52.18 34.54
N PHE A 766 -16.98 -53.32 33.92
CA PHE A 766 -18.26 -53.55 33.26
C PHE A 766 -18.92 -54.78 33.90
N SER A 767 -19.86 -54.53 34.82
CA SER A 767 -20.65 -55.56 35.48
C SER A 767 -21.45 -56.39 34.47
N VAL A 768 -21.06 -57.64 34.24
CA VAL A 768 -21.76 -58.55 33.33
C VAL A 768 -22.95 -59.18 34.06
N VAL A 769 -24.18 -58.86 33.64
CA VAL A 769 -25.39 -59.61 34.01
C VAL A 769 -25.32 -60.97 33.31
N ARG A 770 -25.15 -62.06 34.08
CA ARG A 770 -25.26 -63.42 33.55
C ARG A 770 -26.74 -63.73 33.28
N LEU A 771 -27.13 -63.87 32.02
CA LEU A 771 -28.43 -64.45 31.68
C LEU A 771 -28.37 -65.98 31.84
N PRO A 772 -29.35 -66.62 32.50
CA PRO A 772 -29.39 -68.07 32.63
C PRO A 772 -29.68 -68.70 31.26
N LEU A 773 -28.83 -69.62 30.81
CA LEU A 773 -29.08 -70.43 29.62
C LEU A 773 -29.94 -71.63 30.03
N GLU A 774 -31.19 -71.68 29.56
CA GLU A 774 -32.03 -72.89 29.59
C GLU A 774 -31.51 -73.93 28.57
N PRO A 775 -31.61 -75.24 28.86
CA PRO A 775 -31.01 -76.29 28.05
C PRO A 775 -31.88 -76.62 26.82
N LEU A 776 -31.32 -76.48 25.62
CA LEU A 776 -31.98 -76.91 24.39
C LEU A 776 -32.02 -78.44 24.29
N ARG A 777 -33.25 -78.99 24.34
CA ARG A 777 -33.59 -80.38 24.03
C ARG A 777 -33.34 -80.70 22.54
N VAL A 778 -32.91 -81.94 22.33
CA VAL A 778 -32.83 -82.66 21.05
C VAL A 778 -34.25 -82.96 20.53
N ASP A 779 -34.49 -82.82 19.22
CA ASP A 779 -35.37 -83.72 18.46
C ASP A 779 -35.01 -83.72 16.96
N GLN A 780 -34.87 -84.93 16.41
CA GLN A 780 -34.62 -85.25 14.99
C GLN A 780 -35.88 -85.09 14.13
N PRO A 781 -35.76 -85.01 12.79
CA PRO A 781 -36.23 -86.14 11.98
C PRO A 781 -35.34 -86.56 10.78
N THR A 782 -35.69 -87.72 10.23
CA THR A 782 -35.01 -88.75 9.40
C THR A 782 -34.71 -88.44 7.89
N PRO A 783 -33.92 -89.30 7.18
CA PRO A 783 -33.23 -89.07 5.86
C PRO A 783 -34.04 -89.64 4.64
N PRO A 784 -33.54 -89.83 3.35
CA PRO A 784 -32.18 -89.84 2.72
C PRO A 784 -32.14 -89.13 1.30
N PRO A 785 -31.23 -89.37 0.29
CA PRO A 785 -30.07 -90.27 0.14
C PRO A 785 -28.75 -89.73 -0.52
N GLY A 786 -27.62 -90.34 -0.10
CA GLY A 786 -26.44 -90.83 -0.87
C GLY A 786 -25.74 -90.01 -1.99
N LYS A 787 -24.42 -89.76 -1.84
CA LYS A 787 -23.34 -90.57 -2.45
C LYS A 787 -21.92 -90.01 -2.18
N ALA A 788 -21.06 -90.95 -1.75
CA ALA A 788 -19.64 -91.15 -2.07
C ALA A 788 -18.54 -90.10 -1.70
N ARG A 789 -17.79 -90.48 -0.66
CA ARG A 789 -16.35 -90.29 -0.37
C ARG A 789 -15.45 -90.83 -1.53
N PRO A 790 -14.13 -90.53 -1.59
CA PRO A 790 -13.12 -91.18 -0.71
C PRO A 790 -11.89 -90.29 -0.34
N SER A 791 -11.36 -90.36 0.89
CA SER A 791 -10.15 -91.10 1.37
C SER A 791 -8.81 -90.46 0.93
N ARG A 792 -7.74 -90.30 1.73
CA ARG A 792 -7.01 -91.16 2.69
C ARG A 792 -6.03 -90.24 3.49
N ASN A 793 -5.91 -90.35 4.81
CA ASN A 793 -4.97 -91.17 5.62
C ASN A 793 -3.49 -90.70 5.58
N ARG A 794 -2.91 -90.26 6.72
CA ARG A 794 -2.12 -91.05 7.73
C ARG A 794 -0.65 -91.19 7.30
N ASP A 795 0.40 -91.16 8.13
CA ASP A 795 0.56 -91.55 9.54
C ASP A 795 2.04 -91.32 9.99
N LYS A 796 2.30 -91.56 11.30
CA LYS A 796 3.55 -92.01 11.99
C LYS A 796 4.65 -90.98 12.29
N ALA A 797 5.32 -91.03 13.45
CA ALA A 797 5.24 -91.89 14.64
C ALA A 797 5.67 -91.09 15.88
#